data_AF-A0AAE8SIC8-F1
#
_entry.id   AF-A0AAE8SIC8-F1
#
_cell.length_a   1.000
_cell.length_b   1.000
_cell.length_c   1.000
_cell.angle_alpha   90.00
_cell.angle_beta   90.00
_cell.angle_gamma   90.00
#
_symmetry.space_group_name_H-M   'P 1'
#
loop_
_entity.id
_entity.type
_entity.pdbx_description
1 polymer ?
#
loop_
_entity_poly.entity_id
_entity_poly.type
_entity_poly.pdbx_seq_one_letter_code
_entity_poly.pdbx_strand_id
1 'polypeptide(L)'
;MRFLQTLASVACLAIGVQSHSPYKYARQSDNLIITLASVPGKATEVKATITNNGPVDLSLLKLGTFLDERPVEKVKLTDANGDVVPFMGIKLSLDYDGLRAKDYENLSAGSSIFRNVDLSTIYDLKPGTYSVHAEGAIPSVSGKTKQSTSISFKSQAISIKIDEASSAEVKQKASKRTILQEDSCTAEKLKATADGIRNCEKLARAAAADASDVHSARFVEYFKSNETQAREHVTGRLLAVAEECATSGSGNTRVFCSDEVGYCESDGPLIAYTTWVNGYITMCPLFYETRPPLPEKCHKQDHATTTIHEMTHARAVYEQEVSTQDYAYGYENATALDPLSCLYNADQYSLYANVVHKASYSITAFGHDALRVREILIRISIADTSPSSTAVLKSALALASFHRDDSLHTTSRYKVAALQKLAESTQSLIGIAESACHVAAGIVLCTLEVHQNSMKSSHWLWYACGATKIVKSAGLDEMKQDQDVTALVGWVHYCNTISRFSLRHWQPNITLDQIKGSDIGSETFHPAVCGEGQPESLSGKPHEILYLLSEVFNKVVATSDSLYNTDTYKNQLHVLDSRLRSLGESNDHEHTAKNKSDPTFDLVVELYRLATLIYLRRASSGILTTDQRFPGWVDQAFALLSQLPACQWPFPLLIFGCEAQTEEQRITILDIMQRTMENGQHRNIATAKQVIETVWKQSDLVLGDLDYVNKLGIILSSTQRSVPAFI
;
A
#
# COMPACT_ATOMS: atom_id res chain seq x y z
N MET A 1 -22.24 -3.49 -45.54
CA MET A 1 -22.53 -2.06 -45.32
C MET A 1 -23.78 -1.93 -44.46
N ARG A 2 -23.68 -1.12 -43.39
CA ARG A 2 -24.73 -0.71 -42.43
C ARG A 2 -25.31 -1.81 -41.51
N PHE A 3 -24.59 -2.14 -40.43
CA PHE A 3 -25.15 -2.49 -39.10
C PHE A 3 -24.02 -2.56 -38.04
N LEU A 4 -23.14 -1.54 -38.00
CA LEU A 4 -21.93 -1.52 -37.16
C LEU A 4 -21.65 -0.14 -36.51
N GLN A 5 -22.66 0.73 -36.34
CA GLN A 5 -22.45 2.08 -35.81
C GLN A 5 -23.43 2.53 -34.71
N THR A 6 -24.17 1.64 -34.06
CA THR A 6 -25.09 2.01 -32.97
C THR A 6 -25.07 1.02 -31.80
N LEU A 7 -23.87 0.75 -31.26
CA LEU A 7 -23.68 0.05 -29.97
C LEU A 7 -22.55 0.67 -29.13
N ALA A 8 -22.22 1.95 -29.39
CA ALA A 8 -21.21 2.72 -28.66
C ALA A 8 -21.82 3.75 -27.68
N SER A 9 -23.08 3.60 -27.26
CA SER A 9 -23.73 4.63 -26.42
C SER A 9 -24.73 4.13 -25.38
N VAL A 10 -24.78 2.83 -25.04
CA VAL A 10 -25.73 2.33 -24.00
C VAL A 10 -25.08 1.39 -22.94
N ALA A 11 -23.79 1.08 -23.03
CA ALA A 11 -23.09 0.24 -22.03
C ALA A 11 -22.49 1.01 -20.83
N CYS A 12 -23.03 2.19 -20.48
CA CYS A 12 -22.61 2.98 -19.30
C CYS A 12 -23.66 3.02 -18.16
N LEU A 13 -24.66 2.14 -18.13
CA LEU A 13 -25.76 2.23 -17.15
C LEU A 13 -26.09 0.95 -16.37
N ALA A 14 -25.16 0.02 -16.15
CA ALA A 14 -25.46 -1.19 -15.38
C ALA A 14 -24.36 -1.66 -14.40
N ILE A 15 -23.48 -0.78 -13.91
CA ILE A 15 -22.87 -1.01 -12.60
C ILE A 15 -23.77 -0.31 -11.59
N GLY A 16 -24.66 -1.10 -10.99
CA GLY A 16 -25.36 -0.73 -9.77
C GLY A 16 -24.35 -0.53 -8.64
N VAL A 17 -23.66 0.61 -8.67
CA VAL A 17 -23.35 1.33 -7.44
C VAL A 17 -24.68 1.42 -6.73
N GLN A 18 -24.81 0.80 -5.56
CA GLN A 18 -25.81 1.28 -4.62
C GLN A 18 -25.43 2.73 -4.37
N SER A 19 -26.01 3.62 -5.16
CA SER A 19 -26.10 5.03 -4.88
C SER A 19 -26.89 5.12 -3.60
N HIS A 20 -26.19 4.98 -2.47
CA HIS A 20 -26.52 5.83 -1.35
C HIS A 20 -26.60 7.23 -1.95
N SER A 21 -27.84 7.74 -1.90
CA SER A 21 -28.31 9.04 -2.34
C SER A 21 -27.17 10.02 -2.60
N PRO A 22 -27.12 10.72 -3.74
CA PRO A 22 -26.06 11.68 -4.01
C PRO A 22 -25.97 12.61 -2.82
N TYR A 23 -24.91 12.44 -2.01
CA TYR A 23 -24.59 13.37 -0.95
C TYR A 23 -24.45 14.69 -1.67
N LYS A 24 -25.34 15.61 -1.29
CA LYS A 24 -25.50 16.90 -1.94
C LYS A 24 -24.11 17.49 -2.10
N TYR A 25 -23.76 17.75 -3.35
CA TYR A 25 -22.72 18.69 -3.77
C TYR A 25 -22.60 19.82 -2.75
N ALA A 26 -21.38 20.35 -2.55
CA ALA A 26 -21.17 21.62 -1.88
C ALA A 26 -22.19 22.63 -2.44
N ARG A 27 -23.33 22.76 -1.74
CA ARG A 27 -24.38 23.68 -2.13
C ARG A 27 -23.76 25.01 -1.81
N GLN A 28 -23.63 25.88 -2.81
CA GLN A 28 -23.60 27.30 -2.54
C GLN A 28 -24.85 27.58 -1.72
N SER A 29 -24.65 27.71 -0.42
CA SER A 29 -25.68 27.68 0.58
C SER A 29 -25.69 29.09 1.12
N ASP A 30 -26.74 29.85 0.79
CA ASP A 30 -26.99 31.20 1.32
C ASP A 30 -27.09 31.24 2.86
N ASN A 31 -26.97 30.08 3.52
CA ASN A 31 -27.03 29.91 4.96
C ASN A 31 -25.79 30.45 5.70
N LEU A 32 -24.63 30.64 5.06
CA LEU A 32 -23.45 31.22 5.73
C LEU A 32 -22.95 32.43 4.93
N ILE A 33 -23.08 33.62 5.50
CA ILE A 33 -22.65 34.87 4.87
C ILE A 33 -21.43 35.41 5.59
N ILE A 34 -20.39 35.78 4.83
CA ILE A 34 -19.23 36.52 5.34
C ILE A 34 -19.27 37.94 4.78
N THR A 35 -19.26 38.92 5.67
CA THR A 35 -19.13 40.35 5.33
C THR A 35 -17.83 40.91 5.88
N LEU A 36 -17.16 41.75 5.10
CA LEU A 36 -15.90 42.38 5.49
C LEU A 36 -16.10 43.88 5.72
N ALA A 37 -15.37 44.45 6.68
CA ALA A 37 -15.32 45.87 6.97
C ALA A 37 -13.91 46.27 7.39
N SER A 38 -13.47 47.48 7.05
CA SER A 38 -12.21 48.02 7.55
C SER A 38 -12.29 48.33 9.04
N VAL A 39 -11.17 48.19 9.74
CA VAL A 39 -11.07 48.54 11.16
C VAL A 39 -10.54 49.98 11.31
N PRO A 40 -11.31 50.90 11.92
CA PRO A 40 -10.84 52.28 12.12
C PRO A 40 -9.53 52.34 12.91
N GLY A 41 -8.56 53.09 12.39
CA GLY A 41 -7.25 53.27 13.03
C GLY A 41 -6.26 52.12 12.83
N LYS A 42 -6.62 51.07 12.08
CA LYS A 42 -5.74 49.93 11.79
C LYS A 42 -5.80 49.57 10.30
N ALA A 43 -4.90 50.18 9.52
CA ALA A 43 -4.92 50.09 8.06
C ALA A 43 -4.76 48.65 7.51
N THR A 44 -4.07 47.76 8.25
CA THR A 44 -3.85 46.36 7.85
C THR A 44 -4.88 45.38 8.41
N GLU A 45 -5.83 45.82 9.24
CA GLU A 45 -6.84 44.94 9.84
C GLU A 45 -8.20 45.03 9.14
N VAL A 46 -8.74 43.86 8.79
CA VAL A 46 -10.09 43.70 8.26
C VAL A 46 -10.93 42.93 9.27
N LYS A 47 -12.09 43.47 9.62
CA LYS A 47 -13.08 42.78 10.43
C LYS A 47 -14.01 41.98 9.52
N ALA A 48 -14.08 40.68 9.75
CA ALA A 48 -15.06 39.81 9.12
C ALA A 48 -16.17 39.46 10.10
N THR A 49 -17.40 39.49 9.62
CA THR A 49 -18.58 39.02 10.34
C THR A 49 -19.15 37.82 9.60
N ILE A 50 -19.16 36.67 10.27
CA ILE A 50 -19.72 35.41 9.77
C ILE A 50 -21.10 35.23 10.39
N THR A 51 -22.12 35.13 9.56
CA THR A 51 -23.53 35.02 9.98
C THR A 51 -24.13 33.71 9.49
N ASN A 52 -24.75 32.95 10.40
CA ASN A 52 -25.55 31.77 10.06
C ASN A 52 -26.99 32.20 9.79
N ASN A 53 -27.35 32.36 8.52
CA ASN A 53 -28.71 32.60 8.06
C ASN A 53 -29.53 31.31 7.88
N GLY A 54 -28.94 30.14 8.15
CA GLY A 54 -29.62 28.87 8.09
C GLY A 54 -30.56 28.63 9.28
N PRO A 55 -31.51 27.68 9.15
CA PRO A 55 -32.45 27.35 10.21
C PRO A 55 -31.88 26.40 11.28
N VAL A 56 -30.62 25.99 11.17
CA VAL A 56 -29.98 25.00 12.05
C VAL A 56 -28.66 25.53 12.60
N ASP A 57 -28.32 25.12 13.81
CA ASP A 57 -27.01 25.40 14.41
C ASP A 57 -25.90 24.69 13.63
N LEU A 58 -24.77 25.39 13.48
CA LEU A 58 -23.59 24.90 12.77
C LEU A 58 -22.41 24.76 13.73
N SER A 59 -21.66 23.68 13.63
CA SER A 59 -20.33 23.56 14.22
C SER A 59 -19.29 23.72 13.10
N LEU A 60 -18.62 24.87 13.05
CA LEU A 60 -17.69 25.25 11.99
C LEU A 60 -16.26 24.86 12.39
N LEU A 61 -15.52 24.18 11.52
CA LEU A 61 -14.12 23.82 11.80
C LEU A 61 -13.27 25.09 11.92
N LYS A 62 -12.48 25.20 13.00
CA LYS A 62 -11.55 26.33 13.19
C LYS A 62 -10.29 26.20 12.35
N LEU A 63 -9.69 25.01 12.37
CA LEU A 63 -8.35 24.76 11.87
C LEU A 63 -8.27 24.89 10.34
N GLY A 64 -7.32 25.65 9.84
CA GLY A 64 -7.11 25.88 8.40
C GLY A 64 -8.20 26.72 7.73
N THR A 65 -9.18 27.23 8.49
CA THR A 65 -10.29 28.01 7.94
C THR A 65 -10.18 29.49 8.33
N PHE A 66 -11.19 30.27 7.92
CA PHE A 66 -11.34 31.66 8.31
C PHE A 66 -11.27 31.88 9.84
N LEU A 67 -11.66 30.87 10.62
CA LEU A 67 -11.74 30.92 12.09
C LEU A 67 -10.43 30.54 12.79
N ASP A 68 -9.40 30.14 12.05
CA ASP A 68 -8.10 29.81 12.62
C ASP A 68 -7.39 31.08 13.12
N GLU A 69 -6.67 31.02 14.24
CA GLU A 69 -5.90 32.16 14.75
C GLU A 69 -4.50 32.24 14.11
N ARG A 70 -4.05 31.16 13.46
CA ARG A 70 -2.77 31.11 12.73
C ARG A 70 -2.81 31.92 11.42
N PRO A 71 -1.63 32.22 10.81
CA PRO A 71 -1.55 32.94 9.54
C PRO A 71 -1.88 32.01 8.35
N VAL A 72 -3.11 31.47 8.32
CA VAL A 72 -3.65 30.73 7.17
C VAL A 72 -4.33 31.69 6.19
N GLU A 73 -4.66 31.22 5.00
CA GLU A 73 -5.31 32.05 3.98
C GLU A 73 -6.79 32.27 4.31
N LYS A 74 -7.15 33.50 4.68
CA LYS A 74 -8.53 33.88 5.09
C LYS A 74 -9.23 34.76 4.06
N VAL A 75 -8.46 35.60 3.37
CA VAL A 75 -8.93 36.55 2.36
C VAL A 75 -7.99 36.52 1.18
N LYS A 76 -8.44 37.01 0.02
CA LYS A 76 -7.63 37.22 -1.18
C LYS A 76 -7.50 38.71 -1.47
N LEU A 77 -6.33 39.12 -1.92
CA LEU A 77 -5.98 40.51 -2.23
C LEU A 77 -5.69 40.67 -3.72
N THR A 78 -6.23 41.73 -4.30
CA THR A 78 -5.74 42.26 -5.59
C THR A 78 -5.24 43.69 -5.40
N ASP A 79 -4.16 44.03 -6.10
CA ASP A 79 -3.58 45.37 -6.07
C ASP A 79 -4.33 46.34 -7.00
N ALA A 80 -3.84 47.58 -7.10
CA ALA A 80 -4.45 48.62 -7.93
C ALA A 80 -4.40 48.31 -9.45
N ASN A 81 -3.53 47.41 -9.89
CA ASN A 81 -3.44 46.95 -11.28
C ASN A 81 -4.38 45.78 -11.55
N GLY A 82 -4.97 45.19 -10.51
CA GLY A 82 -5.79 43.99 -10.58
C GLY A 82 -5.00 42.69 -10.44
N ASP A 83 -3.70 42.77 -10.14
CA ASP A 83 -2.85 41.60 -9.94
C ASP A 83 -3.10 40.98 -8.56
N VAL A 84 -3.15 39.65 -8.50
CA VAL A 84 -3.33 38.92 -7.23
C VAL A 84 -2.06 39.03 -6.39
N VAL A 85 -2.20 39.49 -5.15
CA VAL A 85 -1.09 39.54 -4.20
C VAL A 85 -0.83 38.13 -3.66
N PRO A 86 0.41 37.61 -3.72
CA PRO A 86 0.72 36.27 -3.25
C PRO A 86 0.51 36.10 -1.75
N PHE A 87 -0.19 35.05 -1.34
CA PHE A 87 -0.33 34.66 0.07
C PHE A 87 1.02 34.24 0.66
N MET A 88 1.33 34.62 1.89
CA MET A 88 2.64 34.39 2.52
C MET A 88 2.59 33.60 3.82
N GLY A 89 1.42 33.13 4.20
CA GLY A 89 1.23 32.38 5.44
C GLY A 89 1.54 30.89 5.32
N ILE A 90 0.85 30.09 6.13
CA ILE A 90 1.04 28.64 6.23
C ILE A 90 -0.13 27.84 5.64
N LYS A 91 0.18 26.65 5.13
CA LYS A 91 -0.74 25.56 4.76
C LYS A 91 -0.55 24.41 5.74
N LEU A 92 -1.60 23.68 6.07
CA LEU A 92 -1.62 22.75 7.22
C LEU A 92 -1.83 21.31 6.74
N SER A 93 -1.20 20.34 7.40
CA SER A 93 -1.61 18.93 7.31
C SER A 93 -2.19 18.46 8.64
N LEU A 94 -3.49 18.20 8.63
CA LEU A 94 -4.27 17.85 9.81
C LEU A 94 -4.53 16.35 9.87
N ASP A 95 -4.51 15.77 11.08
CA ASP A 95 -5.15 14.48 11.33
C ASP A 95 -6.66 14.69 11.40
N TYR A 96 -7.33 14.59 10.26
CA TYR A 96 -8.76 14.89 10.15
C TYR A 96 -9.63 13.95 11.00
N ASP A 97 -9.23 12.69 11.18
CA ASP A 97 -9.94 11.73 12.04
C ASP A 97 -9.73 12.03 13.54
N GLY A 98 -8.66 12.75 13.88
CA GLY A 98 -8.31 13.16 15.24
C GLY A 98 -9.05 14.43 15.72
N LEU A 99 -9.87 15.04 14.87
CA LEU A 99 -10.63 16.26 15.20
C LEU A 99 -11.64 16.01 16.33
N ARG A 100 -11.66 16.92 17.30
CA ARG A 100 -12.52 16.88 18.49
C ARG A 100 -13.46 18.07 18.52
N ALA A 101 -14.50 18.01 19.35
CA ALA A 101 -15.48 19.10 19.48
C ALA A 101 -14.86 20.47 19.78
N LYS A 102 -13.71 20.52 20.49
CA LYS A 102 -12.97 21.75 20.78
C LYS A 102 -12.36 22.43 19.54
N ASP A 103 -12.19 21.68 18.45
CA ASP A 103 -11.60 22.15 17.20
C ASP A 103 -12.66 22.81 16.30
N TYR A 104 -13.93 22.76 16.73
CA TYR A 104 -15.06 23.41 16.09
C TYR A 104 -15.57 24.59 16.92
N GLU A 105 -16.14 25.58 16.24
CA GLU A 105 -16.84 26.71 16.83
C GLU A 105 -18.33 26.61 16.51
N ASN A 106 -19.16 26.67 17.55
CA ASN A 106 -20.60 26.60 17.39
C ASN A 106 -21.17 27.98 17.02
N LEU A 107 -21.96 28.01 15.96
CA LEU A 107 -22.67 29.18 15.47
C LEU A 107 -24.17 28.86 15.36
N SER A 108 -24.95 29.35 16.32
CA SER A 108 -26.39 29.14 16.36
C SER A 108 -27.11 29.77 15.16
N ALA A 109 -28.25 29.20 14.79
CA ALA A 109 -29.11 29.76 13.75
C ALA A 109 -29.44 31.24 14.02
N GLY A 110 -29.31 32.09 13.01
CA GLY A 110 -29.51 33.54 13.08
C GLY A 110 -28.43 34.33 13.80
N SER A 111 -27.40 33.67 14.36
CA SER A 111 -26.33 34.34 15.12
C SER A 111 -25.15 34.72 14.23
N SER A 112 -24.32 35.63 14.74
CA SER A 112 -23.08 36.06 14.07
C SER A 112 -21.89 36.00 15.01
N ILE A 113 -20.73 35.66 14.44
CA ILE A 113 -19.42 35.76 15.09
C ILE A 113 -18.53 36.70 14.28
N PHE A 114 -17.51 37.27 14.91
CA PHE A 114 -16.58 38.16 14.24
C PHE A 114 -15.14 37.74 14.45
N ARG A 115 -14.29 38.01 13.46
CA ARG A 115 -12.84 37.83 13.50
C ARG A 115 -12.14 39.04 12.89
N ASN A 116 -11.04 39.45 13.49
CA ASN A 116 -10.15 40.44 12.90
C ASN A 116 -9.02 39.70 12.20
N VAL A 117 -8.74 40.09 10.96
CA VAL A 117 -7.67 39.53 10.15
C VAL A 117 -6.65 40.63 9.93
N ASP A 118 -5.46 40.47 10.50
CA ASP A 118 -4.31 41.32 10.22
C ASP A 118 -3.59 40.82 8.95
N LEU A 119 -3.76 41.56 7.87
CA LEU A 119 -3.23 41.22 6.55
C LEU A 119 -1.70 41.21 6.51
N SER A 120 -1.04 41.96 7.40
CA SER A 120 0.42 42.01 7.48
C SER A 120 1.05 40.68 7.93
N THR A 121 0.24 39.78 8.49
CA THR A 121 0.69 38.44 8.92
C THR A 121 0.71 37.43 7.77
N ILE A 122 0.04 37.72 6.66
CA ILE A 122 -0.19 36.79 5.55
C ILE A 122 0.11 37.37 4.16
N TYR A 123 0.50 38.65 4.04
CA TYR A 123 0.85 39.31 2.78
C TYR A 123 2.04 40.27 2.94
N ASP A 124 2.79 40.49 1.86
CA ASP A 124 3.72 41.61 1.71
C ASP A 124 2.96 42.82 1.17
N LEU A 125 2.65 43.76 2.06
CA LEU A 125 1.86 44.95 1.76
C LEU A 125 2.77 46.12 1.48
N LYS A 126 2.60 46.73 0.31
CA LYS A 126 3.28 47.97 -0.08
C LYS A 126 2.30 49.14 0.03
N PRO A 127 2.79 50.40 0.13
CA PRO A 127 1.92 51.56 0.10
C PRO A 127 1.06 51.56 -1.17
N GLY A 128 -0.26 51.61 -1.01
CA GLY A 128 -1.19 51.42 -2.13
C GLY A 128 -2.61 51.11 -1.70
N THR A 129 -3.48 50.96 -2.68
CA THR A 129 -4.89 50.57 -2.48
C THR A 129 -5.07 49.12 -2.93
N TYR A 130 -5.73 48.33 -2.10
CA TYR A 130 -6.02 46.92 -2.37
C TYR A 130 -7.52 46.63 -2.34
N SER A 131 -7.94 45.68 -3.15
CA SER A 131 -9.27 45.07 -3.06
C SER A 131 -9.18 43.76 -2.28
N VAL A 132 -9.98 43.63 -1.23
CA VAL A 132 -9.95 42.48 -0.31
C VAL A 132 -11.31 41.79 -0.33
N HIS A 133 -11.33 40.48 -0.57
CA HIS A 133 -12.53 39.66 -0.44
C HIS A 133 -12.22 38.32 0.20
N ALA A 134 -13.20 37.70 0.84
CA ALA A 134 -13.09 36.36 1.40
C ALA A 134 -13.77 35.37 0.44
N GLU A 135 -13.07 34.30 0.07
CA GLU A 135 -13.61 33.23 -0.77
C GLU A 135 -13.00 31.91 -0.32
N GLY A 136 -13.83 30.89 -0.12
CA GLY A 136 -13.36 29.58 0.32
C GLY A 136 -14.51 28.68 0.76
N ALA A 137 -14.18 27.66 1.54
CA ALA A 137 -15.16 26.78 2.15
C ALA A 137 -14.80 26.45 3.59
N ILE A 138 -15.81 26.22 4.44
CA ILE A 138 -15.64 25.84 5.85
C ILE A 138 -16.30 24.49 6.07
N PRO A 139 -15.53 23.45 6.46
CA PRO A 139 -16.09 22.19 6.92
C PRO A 139 -17.00 22.43 8.13
N SER A 140 -18.22 21.90 8.08
CA SER A 140 -19.24 22.10 9.10
C SER A 140 -19.93 20.80 9.44
N VAL A 141 -20.31 20.65 10.71
CA VAL A 141 -21.19 19.58 11.17
C VAL A 141 -22.51 20.21 11.61
N SER A 142 -23.63 19.75 11.06
CA SER A 142 -24.96 20.24 11.41
C SER A 142 -25.78 19.16 12.12
N GLY A 143 -26.41 19.49 13.25
CA GLY A 143 -27.36 18.61 13.94
C GLY A 143 -26.75 17.33 14.55
N LYS A 144 -27.51 16.23 14.54
CA LYS A 144 -27.10 14.92 15.14
C LYS A 144 -26.24 14.04 14.22
N THR A 145 -26.02 14.46 12.98
CA THR A 145 -25.22 13.69 12.01
C THR A 145 -23.74 13.98 12.20
N LYS A 146 -22.91 12.94 12.33
CA LYS A 146 -21.43 13.06 12.45
C LYS A 146 -20.72 13.42 11.13
N GLN A 147 -21.46 13.58 10.04
CA GLN A 147 -20.87 13.76 8.73
C GLN A 147 -20.58 15.24 8.47
N SER A 148 -19.32 15.54 8.17
CA SER A 148 -18.86 16.89 7.82
C SER A 148 -19.32 17.25 6.42
N THR A 149 -19.92 18.42 6.27
CA THR A 149 -20.28 19.02 4.98
C THR A 149 -19.58 20.36 4.84
N SER A 150 -18.91 20.60 3.71
CA SER A 150 -18.22 21.86 3.46
C SER A 150 -19.20 22.92 2.95
N ILE A 151 -19.21 24.10 3.58
CA ILE A 151 -20.03 25.25 3.20
C ILE A 151 -19.14 26.26 2.48
N SER A 152 -19.37 26.46 1.18
CA SER A 152 -18.66 27.48 0.40
C SER A 152 -19.21 28.89 0.69
N PHE A 153 -18.32 29.88 0.68
CA PHE A 153 -18.67 31.29 0.88
C PHE A 153 -17.88 32.18 -0.08
N LYS A 154 -18.46 33.33 -0.42
CA LYS A 154 -17.78 34.43 -1.12
C LYS A 154 -18.34 35.76 -0.65
N SER A 155 -17.49 36.64 -0.11
CA SER A 155 -17.89 37.97 0.33
C SER A 155 -17.88 38.96 -0.83
N GLN A 156 -18.54 40.10 -0.63
CA GLN A 156 -18.25 41.29 -1.43
C GLN A 156 -16.82 41.78 -1.13
N ALA A 157 -16.21 42.42 -2.12
CA ALA A 157 -14.89 43.01 -1.96
C ALA A 157 -14.98 44.38 -1.28
N ILE A 158 -14.04 44.68 -0.40
CA ILE A 158 -13.84 46.01 0.20
C ILE A 158 -12.53 46.61 -0.30
N SER A 159 -12.44 47.93 -0.29
CA SER A 159 -11.20 48.64 -0.60
C SER A 159 -10.51 49.06 0.69
N ILE A 160 -9.21 48.77 0.80
CA ILE A 160 -8.36 49.22 1.89
C ILE A 160 -7.19 50.02 1.34
N LYS A 161 -6.71 50.99 2.12
CA LYS A 161 -5.53 51.79 1.79
C LYS A 161 -4.43 51.48 2.80
N ILE A 162 -3.26 51.12 2.30
CA ILE A 162 -2.06 50.88 3.08
C ILE A 162 -1.13 52.08 2.90
N ASP A 163 -0.78 52.73 4.01
CA ASP A 163 0.06 53.93 3.99
C ASP A 163 1.55 53.60 4.17
N GLU A 164 1.88 52.54 4.92
CA GLU A 164 3.26 52.09 5.19
C GLU A 164 3.48 50.66 4.72
N ALA A 165 4.68 50.36 4.23
CA ALA A 165 5.05 49.00 3.86
C ALA A 165 5.10 48.10 5.10
N SER A 166 4.51 46.91 5.02
CA SER A 166 4.59 45.89 6.07
C SER A 166 4.73 44.53 5.44
N SER A 167 5.68 43.73 5.91
CA SER A 167 5.99 42.45 5.28
C SER A 167 5.83 41.28 6.24
N ALA A 168 5.08 40.27 5.83
CA ALA A 168 5.04 38.98 6.52
C ALA A 168 6.42 38.27 6.52
N GLU A 169 7.27 38.58 5.53
CA GLU A 169 8.59 37.98 5.30
C GLU A 169 9.61 38.30 6.40
N VAL A 170 9.51 39.48 7.03
CA VAL A 170 10.46 39.98 8.05
C VAL A 170 10.48 39.12 9.33
N LYS A 171 9.49 38.23 9.53
CA LYS A 171 9.44 37.31 10.68
C LYS A 171 10.04 35.93 10.40
N GLN A 172 10.47 35.61 9.18
CA GLN A 172 11.08 34.32 8.85
C GLN A 172 12.60 34.46 8.68
N LYS A 173 13.37 33.92 9.63
CA LYS A 173 14.83 33.91 9.58
C LYS A 173 15.34 33.07 8.40
N ALA A 174 16.34 33.59 7.70
CA ALA A 174 17.09 32.87 6.69
C ALA A 174 17.74 31.60 7.29
N SER A 175 17.42 30.45 6.71
CA SER A 175 17.98 29.14 7.11
C SER A 175 19.01 28.61 6.10
N LYS A 176 19.78 27.60 6.50
CA LYS A 176 20.91 27.00 5.74
C LYS A 176 20.44 26.34 4.42
N ARG A 177 21.40 26.01 3.55
CA ARG A 177 21.18 25.54 2.16
C ARG A 177 20.79 24.05 2.01
N THR A 178 20.59 23.29 3.09
CA THR A 178 20.19 21.87 3.04
C THR A 178 18.67 21.71 3.07
N ILE A 179 18.13 20.66 2.42
CA ILE A 179 16.69 20.34 2.53
C ILE A 179 16.37 20.01 3.98
N LEU A 180 17.08 19.05 4.58
CA LEU A 180 16.89 18.73 5.99
C LEU A 180 17.73 19.68 6.86
N GLN A 181 17.07 20.36 7.81
CA GLN A 181 17.73 21.24 8.77
C GLN A 181 18.10 20.44 10.02
N GLU A 182 19.26 19.81 9.97
CA GLU A 182 19.71 18.85 10.99
C GLU A 182 19.77 19.45 12.41
N ASP A 183 20.04 20.75 12.51
CA ASP A 183 20.10 21.48 13.78
C ASP A 183 18.75 21.65 14.49
N SER A 184 17.64 21.41 13.78
CA SER A 184 16.28 21.35 14.36
C SER A 184 15.89 19.97 14.90
N CYS A 185 16.75 18.95 14.74
CA CYS A 185 16.37 17.55 14.94
C CYS A 185 17.11 16.89 16.12
N THR A 186 16.40 16.07 16.91
CA THR A 186 17.06 15.00 17.69
C THR A 186 17.52 13.88 16.76
N ALA A 187 18.38 12.98 17.22
CA ALA A 187 18.88 11.88 16.39
C ALA A 187 17.75 10.99 15.84
N GLU A 188 16.72 10.72 16.64
CA GLU A 188 15.57 9.91 16.26
C GLU A 188 14.70 10.62 15.23
N LYS A 189 14.38 11.90 15.45
CA LYS A 189 13.61 12.71 14.51
C LYS A 189 14.34 12.90 13.20
N LEU A 190 15.66 13.12 13.25
CA LEU A 190 16.52 13.25 12.08
C LEU A 190 16.42 12.00 11.21
N LYS A 191 16.54 10.81 11.82
CA LYS A 191 16.40 9.54 11.12
C LYS A 191 15.00 9.40 10.50
N ALA A 192 13.94 9.61 11.28
CA ALA A 192 12.57 9.46 10.82
C ALA A 192 12.22 10.43 9.67
N THR A 193 12.65 11.68 9.74
CA THR A 193 12.44 12.67 8.66
C THR A 193 13.27 12.33 7.43
N ALA A 194 14.52 11.91 7.58
CA ALA A 194 15.36 11.48 6.46
C ALA A 194 14.78 10.23 5.77
N ASP A 195 14.25 9.27 6.53
CA ASP A 195 13.51 8.11 6.02
C ASP A 195 12.23 8.55 5.28
N GLY A 196 11.46 9.48 5.86
CA GLY A 196 10.27 10.07 5.23
C GLY A 196 10.55 10.71 3.87
N ILE A 197 11.64 11.51 3.77
CA ILE A 197 12.08 12.13 2.51
C ILE A 197 12.52 11.08 1.49
N ARG A 198 13.33 10.09 1.89
CA ARG A 198 13.73 8.98 0.99
C ARG A 198 12.53 8.18 0.47
N ASN A 199 11.53 7.97 1.33
CA ASN A 199 10.32 7.26 0.95
C ASN A 199 9.40 8.13 0.08
N CYS A 200 9.33 9.44 0.33
CA CYS A 200 8.64 10.40 -0.52
C CYS A 200 9.06 10.26 -1.99
N GLU A 201 10.37 10.22 -2.28
CA GLU A 201 10.87 10.04 -3.65
C GLU A 201 10.28 8.78 -4.29
N LYS A 202 10.41 7.64 -3.61
CA LYS A 202 9.96 6.34 -4.13
C LYS A 202 8.46 6.32 -4.41
N LEU A 203 7.66 6.81 -3.46
CA LEU A 203 6.20 6.81 -3.57
C LEU A 203 5.73 7.79 -4.65
N ALA A 204 6.34 8.98 -4.73
CA ALA A 204 6.00 9.97 -5.74
C ALA A 204 6.34 9.48 -7.16
N ARG A 205 7.47 8.81 -7.38
CA ARG A 205 7.79 8.18 -8.69
C ARG A 205 6.81 7.08 -9.06
N ALA A 206 6.44 6.22 -8.11
CA ALA A 206 5.47 5.15 -8.35
C ALA A 206 4.08 5.73 -8.70
N ALA A 207 3.66 6.77 -7.98
CA ALA A 207 2.41 7.48 -8.24
C ALA A 207 2.43 8.18 -9.61
N ALA A 208 3.55 8.81 -9.99
CA ALA A 208 3.71 9.42 -11.30
C ALA A 208 3.59 8.38 -12.44
N ALA A 209 4.20 7.21 -12.27
CA ALA A 209 4.09 6.11 -13.23
C ALA A 209 2.63 5.67 -13.41
N ASP A 210 1.88 5.47 -12.31
CA ASP A 210 0.45 5.13 -12.38
C ASP A 210 -0.41 6.26 -12.99
N ALA A 211 -0.07 7.54 -12.73
CA ALA A 211 -0.80 8.68 -13.28
C ALA A 211 -0.62 8.79 -14.80
N SER A 212 0.56 8.44 -15.30
CA SER A 212 0.87 8.42 -16.72
C SER A 212 0.19 7.26 -17.47
N ASP A 213 -0.22 6.20 -16.77
CA ASP A 213 -0.93 5.08 -17.36
C ASP A 213 -2.39 5.44 -17.67
N VAL A 214 -2.70 5.56 -18.96
CA VAL A 214 -4.04 5.88 -19.50
C VAL A 214 -5.13 4.90 -19.08
N HIS A 215 -4.78 3.70 -18.60
CA HIS A 215 -5.70 2.69 -18.10
C HIS A 215 -5.88 2.72 -16.59
N SER A 216 -5.17 3.59 -15.86
CA SER A 216 -5.32 3.68 -14.41
C SER A 216 -6.72 4.18 -14.02
N ALA A 217 -7.53 3.25 -13.50
CA ALA A 217 -8.82 3.57 -12.87
C ALA A 217 -8.64 4.36 -11.57
N ARG A 218 -7.51 4.18 -10.88
CA ARG A 218 -7.16 4.95 -9.68
C ARG A 218 -7.01 6.42 -10.02
N PHE A 219 -6.35 6.76 -11.12
CA PHE A 219 -6.24 8.16 -11.55
C PHE A 219 -7.63 8.81 -11.69
N VAL A 220 -8.57 8.12 -12.34
CA VAL A 220 -9.94 8.60 -12.54
C VAL A 220 -10.69 8.76 -11.22
N GLU A 221 -10.47 7.86 -10.25
CA GLU A 221 -11.08 7.94 -8.93
C GLU A 221 -10.64 9.19 -8.14
N TYR A 222 -9.33 9.45 -8.10
CA TYR A 222 -8.78 10.54 -7.30
C TYR A 222 -8.84 11.90 -8.01
N PHE A 223 -8.61 11.95 -9.31
CA PHE A 223 -8.58 13.22 -10.05
C PHE A 223 -9.86 13.51 -10.83
N LYS A 224 -10.82 12.56 -10.87
CA LYS A 224 -12.12 12.70 -11.55
C LYS A 224 -12.01 13.11 -13.01
N SER A 225 -10.89 12.78 -13.62
CA SER A 225 -10.58 13.09 -15.01
C SER A 225 -9.89 11.88 -15.64
N ASN A 226 -10.00 11.78 -16.95
CA ASN A 226 -9.17 10.88 -17.76
C ASN A 226 -8.49 11.62 -18.92
N GLU A 227 -8.45 12.95 -18.84
CA GLU A 227 -7.87 13.79 -19.87
C GLU A 227 -6.34 13.73 -19.82
N THR A 228 -5.71 13.73 -21.00
CA THR A 228 -4.25 13.71 -21.12
C THR A 228 -3.60 14.87 -20.37
N GLN A 229 -4.17 16.08 -20.46
CA GLN A 229 -3.62 17.26 -19.79
C GLN A 229 -3.65 17.13 -18.26
N ALA A 230 -4.73 16.58 -17.69
CA ALA A 230 -4.80 16.32 -16.25
C ALA A 230 -3.75 15.29 -15.82
N ARG A 231 -3.55 14.22 -16.62
CA ARG A 231 -2.54 13.20 -16.35
C ARG A 231 -1.13 13.77 -16.43
N GLU A 232 -0.83 14.57 -17.44
CA GLU A 232 0.47 15.26 -17.59
C GLU A 232 0.74 16.19 -16.42
N HIS A 233 -0.26 16.97 -16.00
CA HIS A 233 -0.13 17.87 -14.85
C HIS A 233 0.17 17.11 -13.55
N VAL A 234 -0.60 16.05 -13.24
CA VAL A 234 -0.38 15.24 -12.03
C VAL A 234 0.95 14.50 -12.08
N THR A 235 1.29 13.91 -13.23
CA THR A 235 2.57 13.20 -13.43
C THR A 235 3.74 14.16 -13.25
N GLY A 236 3.69 15.33 -13.88
CA GLY A 236 4.72 16.36 -13.77
C GLY A 236 4.92 16.81 -12.32
N ARG A 237 3.81 17.08 -11.60
CA ARG A 237 3.88 17.50 -10.20
C ARG A 237 4.49 16.41 -9.30
N LEU A 238 4.09 15.15 -9.46
CA LEU A 238 4.64 14.04 -8.70
C LEU A 238 6.12 13.78 -9.01
N LEU A 239 6.54 13.94 -10.27
CA LEU A 239 7.95 13.84 -10.64
C LEU A 239 8.78 14.98 -10.03
N ALA A 240 8.26 16.20 -10.02
CA ALA A 240 8.93 17.34 -9.38
C ALA A 240 9.06 17.15 -7.86
N VAL A 241 8.01 16.65 -7.20
CA VAL A 241 8.08 16.25 -5.79
C VAL A 241 9.14 15.17 -5.56
N ALA A 242 9.22 14.17 -6.46
CA ALA A 242 10.23 13.13 -6.36
C ALA A 242 11.65 13.66 -6.53
N GLU A 243 11.86 14.59 -7.47
CA GLU A 243 13.16 15.25 -7.68
C GLU A 243 13.58 16.09 -6.48
N GLU A 244 12.65 16.85 -5.89
CA GLU A 244 12.91 17.60 -4.66
C GLU A 244 13.29 16.64 -3.52
N CYS A 245 12.52 15.57 -3.30
CA CYS A 245 12.78 14.56 -2.27
C CYS A 245 14.08 13.74 -2.50
N ALA A 246 14.61 13.69 -3.74
CA ALA A 246 15.85 12.99 -4.06
C ALA A 246 17.13 13.78 -3.66
N THR A 247 16.99 15.08 -3.40
CA THR A 247 18.12 15.96 -3.11
C THR A 247 18.40 16.07 -1.61
N SER A 248 19.68 16.21 -1.25
CA SER A 248 20.12 16.20 0.16
C SER A 248 20.79 17.51 0.61
N GLY A 249 21.39 18.28 -0.30
CA GLY A 249 22.11 19.53 -0.01
C GLY A 249 21.79 20.70 -0.94
N SER A 250 20.76 20.54 -1.77
CA SER A 250 20.23 21.51 -2.73
C SER A 250 18.73 21.29 -2.81
N GLY A 251 17.95 22.27 -3.23
CA GLY A 251 16.51 22.13 -3.32
C GLY A 251 15.81 23.47 -3.07
N ASN A 252 14.54 23.49 -3.40
CA ASN A 252 13.68 24.66 -3.26
C ASN A 252 12.94 24.70 -1.92
N THR A 253 12.88 23.56 -1.22
CA THR A 253 12.21 23.38 0.06
C THR A 253 13.19 23.18 1.21
N ARG A 254 12.74 23.40 2.45
CA ARG A 254 13.48 22.97 3.65
C ARG A 254 12.53 22.28 4.62
N VAL A 255 12.97 21.20 5.24
CA VAL A 255 12.24 20.40 6.20
C VAL A 255 12.87 20.54 7.59
N PHE A 256 12.07 20.95 8.56
CA PHE A 256 12.42 21.13 9.97
C PHE A 256 11.76 20.06 10.84
N CYS A 257 12.48 19.56 11.85
CA CYS A 257 11.98 18.56 12.80
C CYS A 257 11.35 19.16 14.07
N SER A 258 11.57 20.46 14.29
CA SER A 258 11.03 21.24 15.40
C SER A 258 10.37 22.49 14.88
N ASP A 259 9.33 22.90 15.58
CA ASP A 259 8.62 24.13 15.30
C ASP A 259 9.09 25.25 16.23
N GLU A 260 10.01 26.08 15.72
CA GLU A 260 10.52 27.23 16.47
C GLU A 260 9.48 28.36 16.62
N VAL A 261 8.39 28.34 15.84
CA VAL A 261 7.37 29.38 15.81
C VAL A 261 6.20 29.05 16.75
N GLY A 262 5.97 27.76 17.04
CA GLY A 262 4.97 27.29 18.00
C GLY A 262 3.55 27.09 17.42
N TYR A 263 3.40 26.95 16.12
CA TYR A 263 2.14 26.57 15.46
C TYR A 263 1.73 25.11 15.69
N CYS A 264 2.65 24.19 15.91
CA CYS A 264 2.38 22.77 16.17
C CYS A 264 1.76 22.52 17.55
N GLU A 265 2.08 23.34 18.55
CA GLU A 265 1.53 23.24 19.91
C GLU A 265 0.21 24.02 20.07
N SER A 266 -0.25 24.70 19.01
CA SER A 266 -1.55 25.37 18.99
C SER A 266 -2.73 24.38 18.92
N ASP A 267 -3.96 24.88 18.97
CA ASP A 267 -5.18 24.05 18.89
C ASP A 267 -5.16 23.08 17.68
N GLY A 268 -5.72 21.88 17.88
CA GLY A 268 -5.93 20.89 16.83
C GLY A 268 -4.85 19.81 16.69
N PRO A 269 -5.14 18.72 15.95
CA PRO A 269 -4.20 17.63 15.71
C PRO A 269 -3.36 17.89 14.44
N LEU A 270 -2.39 18.80 14.52
CA LEU A 270 -1.51 19.16 13.40
C LEU A 270 -0.35 18.15 13.24
N ILE A 271 -0.16 17.64 12.02
CA ILE A 271 0.91 16.70 11.67
C ILE A 271 2.11 17.42 11.05
N ALA A 272 1.86 18.39 10.18
CA ALA A 272 2.89 19.23 9.58
C ALA A 272 2.28 20.56 9.09
N TYR A 273 3.13 21.50 8.71
CA TYR A 273 2.70 22.68 7.97
C TYR A 273 3.78 23.17 7.00
N THR A 274 3.37 23.85 5.93
CA THR A 274 4.26 24.44 4.93
C THR A 274 4.07 25.96 4.87
N THR A 275 5.16 26.71 4.90
CA THR A 275 5.17 28.14 4.56
C THR A 275 5.10 28.32 3.05
N TRP A 276 4.11 29.05 2.57
CA TRP A 276 3.75 29.05 1.15
C TRP A 276 4.85 29.59 0.21
N VAL A 277 5.51 30.69 0.58
CA VAL A 277 6.48 31.40 -0.30
C VAL A 277 7.81 30.67 -0.39
N ASN A 278 8.30 30.19 0.76
CA ASN A 278 9.67 29.71 0.89
C ASN A 278 9.79 28.18 0.89
N GLY A 279 8.65 27.47 0.91
CA GLY A 279 8.60 26.01 0.96
C GLY A 279 9.24 25.44 2.23
N TYR A 280 9.18 26.16 3.36
CA TYR A 280 9.65 25.63 4.64
C TYR A 280 8.56 24.76 5.22
N ILE A 281 8.85 23.48 5.36
CA ILE A 281 8.01 22.43 5.85
C ILE A 281 8.44 22.14 7.28
N THR A 282 7.53 22.20 8.23
CA THR A 282 7.79 21.86 9.62
C THR A 282 7.00 20.61 9.97
N MET A 283 7.69 19.55 10.41
CA MET A 283 7.06 18.33 10.91
C MET A 283 6.70 18.50 12.38
N CYS A 284 5.42 18.38 12.72
CA CYS A 284 4.90 18.52 14.08
C CYS A 284 5.08 17.23 14.91
N PRO A 285 4.92 17.26 16.25
CA PRO A 285 5.10 16.09 17.09
C PRO A 285 4.26 14.86 16.67
N LEU A 286 3.01 15.07 16.22
CA LEU A 286 2.14 13.98 15.77
C LEU A 286 2.69 13.19 14.58
N PHE A 287 3.51 13.80 13.72
CA PHE A 287 4.23 13.09 12.66
C PHE A 287 5.04 11.94 13.27
N TYR A 288 5.88 12.22 14.25
CA TYR A 288 6.78 11.24 14.86
C TYR A 288 6.10 10.28 15.83
N GLU A 289 5.08 10.76 16.55
CA GLU A 289 4.45 10.01 17.64
C GLU A 289 3.39 9.00 17.16
N THR A 290 2.72 9.31 16.05
CA THR A 290 1.50 8.58 15.65
C THR A 290 1.51 8.05 14.23
N ARG A 291 2.44 8.48 13.38
CA ARG A 291 2.47 8.07 11.97
C ARG A 291 3.53 7.01 11.73
N PRO A 292 3.22 5.99 10.92
CA PRO A 292 4.22 5.01 10.51
C PRO A 292 5.16 5.61 9.43
N PRO A 293 6.35 5.03 9.20
CA PRO A 293 7.27 5.47 8.15
C PRO A 293 6.73 5.35 6.72
N LEU A 294 5.82 4.40 6.48
CA LEU A 294 5.23 4.07 5.18
C LEU A 294 3.74 3.75 5.33
N PRO A 295 2.95 3.80 4.24
CA PRO A 295 1.55 3.44 4.26
C PRO A 295 1.28 2.07 4.90
N GLU A 296 0.63 2.04 6.07
CA GLU A 296 0.17 0.79 6.71
C GLU A 296 -1.30 0.46 6.40
N LYS A 297 -2.13 1.48 6.17
CA LYS A 297 -3.56 1.36 5.83
C LYS A 297 -3.88 2.30 4.66
N CYS A 298 -4.85 1.91 3.82
CA CYS A 298 -5.26 2.81 2.74
C CYS A 298 -5.79 4.13 3.32
N HIS A 299 -5.45 5.22 2.63
CA HIS A 299 -5.95 6.56 2.93
C HIS A 299 -5.56 7.11 4.30
N LYS A 300 -4.64 6.46 5.03
CA LYS A 300 -4.10 6.96 6.29
C LYS A 300 -2.76 7.63 6.06
N GLN A 301 -2.55 8.75 6.76
CA GLN A 301 -1.30 9.50 6.70
C GLN A 301 -0.16 8.70 7.32
N ASP A 302 1.00 8.80 6.69
CA ASP A 302 2.28 8.23 7.09
C ASP A 302 3.38 9.28 6.83
N HIS A 303 4.63 9.00 7.22
CA HIS A 303 5.72 9.94 7.04
C HIS A 303 5.93 10.34 5.57
N ALA A 304 5.88 9.37 4.66
CA ALA A 304 6.18 9.58 3.25
C ALA A 304 5.06 10.36 2.55
N THR A 305 3.81 9.99 2.77
CA THR A 305 2.64 10.63 2.14
C THR A 305 2.37 12.02 2.71
N THR A 306 2.64 12.23 4.01
CA THR A 306 2.65 13.57 4.61
C THR A 306 3.75 14.44 3.96
N THR A 307 4.94 13.89 3.75
CA THR A 307 6.01 14.64 3.06
C THR A 307 5.59 15.00 1.63
N ILE A 308 4.97 14.08 0.88
CA ILE A 308 4.42 14.37 -0.45
C ILE A 308 3.38 15.49 -0.40
N HIS A 309 2.44 15.45 0.56
CA HIS A 309 1.44 16.48 0.77
C HIS A 309 2.08 17.87 0.90
N GLU A 310 3.03 18.02 1.85
CA GLU A 310 3.70 19.28 2.12
C GLU A 310 4.53 19.78 0.93
N MET A 311 5.23 18.87 0.23
CA MET A 311 6.00 19.22 -0.96
C MET A 311 5.11 19.77 -2.08
N THR A 312 3.85 19.33 -2.17
CA THR A 312 2.92 19.86 -3.19
C THR A 312 2.49 21.31 -2.92
N HIS A 313 2.51 21.74 -1.65
CA HIS A 313 2.21 23.14 -1.29
C HIS A 313 3.36 24.09 -1.65
N ALA A 314 4.59 23.58 -1.70
CA ALA A 314 5.74 24.40 -2.01
C ALA A 314 5.72 24.83 -3.48
N ARG A 315 5.39 26.11 -3.72
CA ARG A 315 5.33 26.72 -5.07
C ARG A 315 6.58 26.45 -5.89
N ALA A 316 7.74 26.49 -5.26
CA ALA A 316 9.02 26.31 -5.94
C ALA A 316 9.29 24.86 -6.40
N VAL A 317 8.46 23.88 -6.04
CA VAL A 317 8.62 22.48 -6.48
C VAL A 317 8.13 22.29 -7.92
N TYR A 318 6.92 22.75 -8.28
CA TYR A 318 6.33 22.45 -9.60
C TYR A 318 5.84 23.67 -10.37
N GLU A 319 5.01 24.52 -9.77
CA GLU A 319 4.34 25.60 -10.51
C GLU A 319 4.61 26.96 -9.89
N GLN A 320 5.14 27.86 -10.72
CA GLN A 320 5.39 29.24 -10.35
C GLN A 320 4.11 30.06 -10.17
N GLU A 321 2.91 29.55 -10.49
CA GLU A 321 1.67 30.34 -10.41
C GLU A 321 0.62 29.79 -9.42
N VAL A 322 0.41 28.47 -9.30
CA VAL A 322 -0.61 27.91 -8.39
C VAL A 322 -0.15 26.60 -7.72
N SER A 323 0.28 26.67 -6.46
CA SER A 323 0.54 25.49 -5.63
C SER A 323 -0.76 24.76 -5.25
N THR A 324 -0.65 23.55 -4.69
CA THR A 324 -1.82 22.92 -4.05
C THR A 324 -2.32 23.74 -2.86
N GLN A 325 -3.60 23.52 -2.57
CA GLN A 325 -4.38 24.05 -1.47
C GLN A 325 -4.94 22.89 -0.64
N ASP A 326 -5.50 23.23 0.52
CA ASP A 326 -6.19 22.29 1.41
C ASP A 326 -7.71 22.40 1.23
N TYR A 327 -8.21 22.06 0.04
CA TYR A 327 -9.65 22.11 -0.24
C TYR A 327 -10.43 21.06 0.53
N ALA A 328 -9.82 19.91 0.78
CA ALA A 328 -10.41 18.83 1.57
C ALA A 328 -9.34 17.89 2.13
N TYR A 329 -9.61 17.37 3.33
CA TYR A 329 -8.84 16.33 3.98
C TYR A 329 -9.62 15.02 4.09
N GLY A 330 -8.89 13.92 3.99
CA GLY A 330 -9.41 12.57 4.06
C GLY A 330 -10.10 12.15 2.77
N TYR A 331 -10.05 10.84 2.52
CA TYR A 331 -10.51 10.24 1.27
C TYR A 331 -11.93 10.61 0.87
N GLU A 332 -12.90 10.55 1.80
CA GLU A 332 -14.31 10.83 1.49
C GLU A 332 -14.53 12.26 0.98
N ASN A 333 -13.86 13.25 1.59
CA ASN A 333 -14.03 14.65 1.21
C ASN A 333 -13.20 14.98 -0.04
N ALA A 334 -11.96 14.50 -0.11
CA ALA A 334 -11.05 14.80 -1.20
C ALA A 334 -11.55 14.21 -2.53
N THR A 335 -12.04 12.96 -2.51
CA THR A 335 -12.72 12.33 -3.67
C THR A 335 -14.15 12.80 -3.90
N ALA A 336 -14.67 13.78 -3.15
CA ALA A 336 -15.93 14.44 -3.43
C ALA A 336 -15.78 15.78 -4.16
N LEU A 337 -14.54 16.31 -4.25
CA LEU A 337 -14.24 17.58 -4.93
C LEU A 337 -14.58 17.54 -6.43
N ASP A 338 -14.66 18.71 -7.08
CA ASP A 338 -14.72 18.77 -8.54
C ASP A 338 -13.34 18.46 -9.17
N PRO A 339 -13.27 18.10 -10.47
CA PRO A 339 -12.01 17.71 -11.10
C PRO A 339 -10.90 18.77 -11.02
N LEU A 340 -11.23 20.06 -11.13
CA LEU A 340 -10.23 21.12 -11.05
C LEU A 340 -9.68 21.23 -9.63
N SER A 341 -10.55 21.24 -8.62
CA SER A 341 -10.13 21.24 -7.22
C SER A 341 -9.29 20.00 -6.87
N CYS A 342 -9.55 18.83 -7.47
CA CYS A 342 -8.72 17.63 -7.25
C CYS A 342 -7.27 17.83 -7.71
N LEU A 343 -7.04 18.50 -8.85
CA LEU A 343 -5.69 18.78 -9.36
C LEU A 343 -4.89 19.70 -8.44
N TYR A 344 -5.58 20.55 -7.68
CA TYR A 344 -4.97 21.54 -6.80
C TYR A 344 -5.22 21.25 -5.31
N ASN A 345 -5.61 20.04 -4.92
CA ASN A 345 -5.72 19.63 -3.52
C ASN A 345 -4.51 18.80 -3.08
N ALA A 346 -3.79 19.21 -2.04
CA ALA A 346 -2.57 18.54 -1.58
C ALA A 346 -2.85 17.08 -1.14
N ASP A 347 -3.96 16.88 -0.43
CA ASP A 347 -4.34 15.56 0.06
C ASP A 347 -4.66 14.57 -1.08
N GLN A 348 -5.02 15.04 -2.28
CA GLN A 348 -5.19 14.12 -3.41
C GLN A 348 -3.90 13.45 -3.84
N TYR A 349 -2.78 14.16 -3.83
CA TYR A 349 -1.47 13.59 -4.18
C TYR A 349 -0.99 12.61 -3.11
N SER A 350 -1.18 12.97 -1.84
CA SER A 350 -0.89 12.12 -0.68
C SER A 350 -1.68 10.79 -0.72
N LEU A 351 -3.01 10.89 -0.83
CA LEU A 351 -3.90 9.73 -0.84
C LEU A 351 -3.70 8.86 -2.09
N TYR A 352 -3.45 9.48 -3.24
CA TYR A 352 -3.16 8.76 -4.47
C TYR A 352 -1.85 7.98 -4.37
N ALA A 353 -0.76 8.60 -3.87
CA ALA A 353 0.51 7.93 -3.64
C ALA A 353 0.39 6.78 -2.61
N ASN A 354 -0.37 6.99 -1.54
CA ASN A 354 -0.69 5.96 -0.55
C ASN A 354 -1.33 4.73 -1.19
N VAL A 355 -2.39 4.92 -1.99
CA VAL A 355 -3.11 3.79 -2.60
C VAL A 355 -2.32 3.13 -3.72
N VAL A 356 -1.50 3.90 -4.45
CA VAL A 356 -0.60 3.35 -5.47
C VAL A 356 0.39 2.38 -4.83
N HIS A 357 0.99 2.81 -3.72
CA HIS A 357 1.91 2.01 -2.92
C HIS A 357 1.24 0.77 -2.29
N LYS A 358 0.01 0.88 -1.78
CA LYS A 358 -0.68 -0.26 -1.13
C LYS A 358 -1.20 -1.31 -2.11
N ALA A 359 -1.77 -0.89 -3.23
CA ALA A 359 -2.45 -1.81 -4.14
C ALA A 359 -1.51 -2.61 -5.06
N SER A 360 -0.21 -2.28 -5.11
CA SER A 360 0.78 -3.02 -5.92
C SER A 360 1.33 -4.29 -5.25
N TYR A 361 1.06 -4.53 -3.95
CA TYR A 361 1.73 -5.61 -3.19
C TYR A 361 0.78 -6.53 -2.38
N SER A 362 -0.54 -6.40 -2.54
CA SER A 362 -1.51 -7.23 -1.81
C SER A 362 -1.64 -8.68 -2.34
N ILE A 363 -1.00 -8.99 -3.47
CA ILE A 363 -0.99 -10.33 -4.09
C ILE A 363 0.45 -10.76 -4.30
N THR A 364 0.93 -11.71 -3.48
CA THR A 364 2.23 -12.35 -3.68
C THR A 364 2.12 -13.42 -4.76
N ALA A 365 2.64 -13.13 -5.95
CA ALA A 365 2.78 -14.08 -7.05
C ALA A 365 4.27 -14.32 -7.34
N PHE A 366 4.58 -15.49 -7.91
CA PHE A 366 5.95 -15.93 -8.18
C PHE A 366 6.30 -15.78 -9.67
N GLY A 367 7.43 -15.16 -9.97
CA GLY A 367 7.92 -14.96 -11.34
C GLY A 367 7.34 -13.71 -12.03
N HIS A 368 7.65 -13.55 -13.33
CA HIS A 368 7.31 -12.36 -14.12
C HIS A 368 5.80 -12.12 -14.32
N ASP A 369 4.95 -13.08 -14.00
CA ASP A 369 3.51 -13.02 -14.20
C ASP A 369 2.74 -12.34 -13.07
N ALA A 370 3.41 -11.84 -12.03
CA ALA A 370 2.75 -11.25 -10.87
C ALA A 370 1.84 -10.05 -11.22
N LEU A 371 2.32 -9.14 -12.07
CA LEU A 371 1.50 -8.02 -12.57
C LEU A 371 0.34 -8.50 -13.44
N ARG A 372 0.58 -9.54 -14.23
CA ARG A 372 -0.41 -10.14 -15.14
C ARG A 372 -1.56 -10.79 -14.38
N VAL A 373 -1.27 -11.50 -13.29
CA VAL A 373 -2.29 -12.08 -12.40
C VAL A 373 -3.26 -11.00 -11.92
N ARG A 374 -2.76 -9.83 -11.52
CA ARG A 374 -3.62 -8.71 -11.10
C ARG A 374 -4.55 -8.24 -12.22
N GLU A 375 -4.02 -8.06 -13.43
CA GLU A 375 -4.82 -7.67 -14.61
C GLU A 375 -5.88 -8.72 -14.95
N ILE A 376 -5.52 -10.00 -14.91
CA ILE A 376 -6.44 -11.12 -15.14
C ILE A 376 -7.58 -11.09 -14.13
N LEU A 377 -7.29 -10.93 -12.84
CA LEU A 377 -8.30 -10.87 -11.79
C LEU A 377 -9.28 -9.72 -12.03
N ILE A 378 -8.80 -8.55 -12.43
CA ILE A 378 -9.66 -7.41 -12.78
C ILE A 378 -10.53 -7.78 -13.97
N ARG A 379 -9.94 -8.24 -15.08
CA ARG A 379 -10.67 -8.62 -16.31
C ARG A 379 -11.77 -9.65 -16.02
N ILE A 380 -11.44 -10.73 -15.33
CA ILE A 380 -12.39 -11.80 -15.02
C ILE A 380 -13.50 -11.30 -14.08
N SER A 381 -13.18 -10.42 -13.11
CA SER A 381 -14.18 -9.90 -12.15
C SER A 381 -15.24 -8.97 -12.75
N ILE A 382 -14.96 -8.39 -13.92
CA ILE A 382 -15.84 -7.45 -14.61
C ILE A 382 -16.32 -7.96 -15.97
N ALA A 383 -15.94 -9.18 -16.36
CA ALA A 383 -16.25 -9.73 -17.68
C ALA A 383 -17.77 -9.87 -17.90
N ASP A 384 -18.48 -10.34 -16.87
CA ASP A 384 -19.93 -10.53 -16.88
C ASP A 384 -20.52 -10.54 -15.47
N THR A 385 -21.83 -10.80 -15.37
CA THR A 385 -22.59 -10.88 -14.11
C THR A 385 -22.86 -12.33 -13.67
N SER A 386 -22.16 -13.31 -14.23
CA SER A 386 -22.27 -14.70 -13.83
C SER A 386 -21.92 -14.89 -12.35
N PRO A 387 -22.42 -15.95 -11.69
CA PRO A 387 -22.03 -16.27 -10.33
C PRO A 387 -20.51 -16.45 -10.17
N SER A 388 -19.84 -17.01 -11.18
CA SER A 388 -18.38 -17.22 -11.24
C SER A 388 -17.59 -15.91 -11.26
N SER A 389 -17.87 -15.01 -12.22
CA SER A 389 -17.26 -13.66 -12.28
C SER A 389 -17.53 -12.86 -11.01
N THR A 390 -18.77 -12.90 -10.52
CA THR A 390 -19.17 -12.21 -9.28
C THR A 390 -18.40 -12.75 -8.07
N ALA A 391 -18.12 -14.05 -7.99
CA ALA A 391 -17.32 -14.62 -6.92
C ALA A 391 -15.90 -14.03 -6.89
N VAL A 392 -15.25 -13.88 -8.06
CA VAL A 392 -13.94 -13.23 -8.17
C VAL A 392 -14.04 -11.80 -7.68
N LEU A 393 -15.02 -11.02 -8.15
CA LEU A 393 -15.25 -9.66 -7.69
C LEU A 393 -15.43 -9.56 -6.17
N LYS A 394 -16.27 -10.41 -5.57
CA LYS A 394 -16.51 -10.40 -4.12
C LYS A 394 -15.27 -10.81 -3.33
N SER A 395 -14.49 -11.78 -3.82
CA SER A 395 -13.22 -12.17 -3.17
C SER A 395 -12.20 -11.04 -3.22
N ALA A 396 -12.07 -10.35 -4.36
CA ALA A 396 -11.20 -9.19 -4.52
C ALA A 396 -11.65 -8.02 -3.63
N LEU A 397 -12.96 -7.77 -3.52
CA LEU A 397 -13.51 -6.77 -2.60
C LEU A 397 -13.26 -7.14 -1.13
N ALA A 398 -13.25 -8.42 -0.77
CA ALA A 398 -12.91 -8.86 0.58
C ALA A 398 -11.43 -8.53 0.90
N LEU A 399 -10.51 -8.87 -0.01
CA LEU A 399 -9.09 -8.54 0.11
C LEU A 399 -8.86 -7.03 0.13
N ALA A 400 -9.50 -6.28 -0.77
CA ALA A 400 -9.41 -4.82 -0.81
C ALA A 400 -9.96 -4.18 0.47
N SER A 401 -11.09 -4.65 1.00
CA SER A 401 -11.67 -4.14 2.25
C SER A 401 -10.72 -4.39 3.43
N PHE A 402 -10.09 -5.57 3.49
CA PHE A 402 -9.11 -5.87 4.52
C PHE A 402 -7.94 -4.87 4.52
N HIS A 403 -7.39 -4.55 3.35
CA HIS A 403 -6.31 -3.57 3.25
C HIS A 403 -6.77 -2.12 3.44
N ARG A 404 -8.03 -1.82 3.12
CA ARG A 404 -8.56 -0.46 3.18
C ARG A 404 -8.76 0.02 4.61
N ASP A 405 -9.48 -0.73 5.41
CA ASP A 405 -9.95 -0.28 6.73
C ASP A 405 -9.73 -1.32 7.85
N ASP A 406 -9.17 -2.50 7.54
CA ASP A 406 -9.08 -3.66 8.45
C ASP A 406 -10.44 -3.99 9.11
N SER A 407 -11.55 -3.66 8.42
CA SER A 407 -12.89 -3.90 8.92
C SER A 407 -13.23 -5.38 8.80
N LEU A 408 -12.97 -6.13 9.88
CA LEU A 408 -13.32 -7.55 10.00
C LEU A 408 -14.76 -7.84 9.56
N HIS A 409 -15.71 -6.95 9.85
CA HIS A 409 -17.10 -7.09 9.45
C HIS A 409 -17.29 -6.99 7.93
N THR A 410 -16.77 -5.93 7.31
CA THR A 410 -16.91 -5.71 5.86
C THR A 410 -16.20 -6.79 5.06
N THR A 411 -14.97 -7.14 5.47
CA THR A 411 -14.22 -8.24 4.86
C THR A 411 -14.94 -9.56 4.99
N SER A 412 -15.44 -9.91 6.17
CA SER A 412 -16.19 -11.16 6.38
C SER A 412 -17.46 -11.20 5.53
N ARG A 413 -18.17 -10.08 5.39
CA ARG A 413 -19.37 -9.98 4.55
C ARG A 413 -19.05 -10.28 3.08
N TYR A 414 -18.00 -9.68 2.53
CA TYR A 414 -17.60 -9.96 1.14
C TYR A 414 -17.05 -11.37 0.95
N LYS A 415 -16.31 -11.90 1.93
CA LYS A 415 -15.85 -13.30 1.92
C LYS A 415 -17.03 -14.27 1.86
N VAL A 416 -18.04 -14.09 2.73
CA VAL A 416 -19.26 -14.92 2.72
C VAL A 416 -20.00 -14.79 1.39
N ALA A 417 -20.13 -13.58 0.85
CA ALA A 417 -20.76 -13.36 -0.45
C ALA A 417 -20.00 -14.05 -1.61
N ALA A 418 -18.67 -14.06 -1.57
CA ALA A 418 -17.85 -14.77 -2.55
C ALA A 418 -18.11 -16.28 -2.49
N LEU A 419 -18.11 -16.86 -1.28
CA LEU A 419 -18.39 -18.29 -1.08
C LEU A 419 -19.80 -18.68 -1.53
N GLN A 420 -20.80 -17.86 -1.24
CA GLN A 420 -22.17 -18.07 -1.71
C GLN A 420 -22.25 -18.08 -3.25
N LYS A 421 -21.54 -17.17 -3.91
CA LYS A 421 -21.51 -17.07 -5.37
C LYS A 421 -20.74 -18.23 -6.03
N LEU A 422 -19.66 -18.70 -5.40
CA LEU A 422 -19.00 -19.94 -5.82
C LEU A 422 -19.96 -21.12 -5.73
N ALA A 423 -20.68 -21.27 -4.60
CA ALA A 423 -21.65 -22.34 -4.42
C ALA A 423 -22.80 -22.27 -5.43
N GLU A 424 -23.35 -21.09 -5.68
CA GLU A 424 -24.38 -20.86 -6.72
C GLU A 424 -23.87 -21.27 -8.11
N SER A 425 -22.63 -20.93 -8.45
CA SER A 425 -22.03 -21.30 -9.74
C SER A 425 -21.91 -22.81 -9.97
N THR A 426 -21.87 -23.63 -8.91
CA THR A 426 -21.79 -25.09 -9.04
C THR A 426 -23.11 -25.75 -9.43
N GLN A 427 -24.21 -25.00 -9.42
CA GLN A 427 -25.54 -25.51 -9.81
C GLN A 427 -25.70 -25.62 -11.33
N SER A 428 -24.81 -24.99 -12.10
CA SER A 428 -24.74 -25.05 -13.56
C SER A 428 -23.50 -25.83 -14.03
N LEU A 429 -23.49 -26.22 -15.31
CA LEU A 429 -22.29 -26.76 -15.96
C LEU A 429 -21.13 -25.78 -15.83
N ILE A 430 -19.99 -26.28 -15.33
CA ILE A 430 -18.76 -25.49 -15.16
C ILE A 430 -17.88 -25.75 -16.38
N GLY A 431 -17.66 -24.72 -17.19
CA GLY A 431 -16.70 -24.74 -18.29
C GLY A 431 -15.31 -24.30 -17.87
N ILE A 432 -14.44 -24.09 -18.85
CA ILE A 432 -13.06 -23.64 -18.65
C ILE A 432 -13.04 -22.23 -18.03
N ALA A 433 -13.87 -21.32 -18.53
CA ALA A 433 -13.94 -19.94 -18.05
C ALA A 433 -14.42 -19.87 -16.59
N GLU A 434 -15.47 -20.61 -16.25
CA GLU A 434 -15.97 -20.72 -14.89
C GLU A 434 -14.92 -21.37 -13.98
N SER A 435 -14.22 -22.42 -14.45
CA SER A 435 -13.13 -23.04 -13.68
C SER A 435 -12.00 -22.05 -13.38
N ALA A 436 -11.61 -21.21 -14.34
CA ALA A 436 -10.65 -20.14 -14.13
C ALA A 436 -11.14 -19.11 -13.10
N CYS A 437 -12.43 -18.73 -13.12
CA CYS A 437 -13.02 -17.88 -12.09
C CYS A 437 -12.97 -18.52 -10.69
N HIS A 438 -13.29 -19.81 -10.58
CA HIS A 438 -13.25 -20.54 -9.30
C HIS A 438 -11.83 -20.61 -8.75
N VAL A 439 -10.85 -20.86 -9.62
CA VAL A 439 -9.41 -20.83 -9.26
C VAL A 439 -8.99 -19.45 -8.79
N ALA A 440 -9.31 -18.39 -9.56
CA ALA A 440 -9.01 -17.01 -9.22
C ALA A 440 -9.60 -16.60 -7.86
N ALA A 441 -10.90 -16.81 -7.65
CA ALA A 441 -11.57 -16.50 -6.40
C ALA A 441 -10.98 -17.32 -5.23
N GLY A 442 -10.68 -18.60 -5.46
CA GLY A 442 -10.04 -19.48 -4.49
C GLY A 442 -8.70 -18.93 -4.02
N ILE A 443 -7.78 -18.61 -4.94
CA ILE A 443 -6.45 -18.13 -4.55
C ILE A 443 -6.49 -16.72 -3.92
N VAL A 444 -7.41 -15.85 -4.33
CA VAL A 444 -7.63 -14.55 -3.64
C VAL A 444 -8.11 -14.78 -2.20
N LEU A 445 -9.03 -15.72 -1.96
CA LEU A 445 -9.46 -16.10 -0.62
C LEU A 445 -8.35 -16.78 0.19
N CYS A 446 -7.49 -17.58 -0.46
CA CYS A 446 -6.28 -18.13 0.16
C CYS A 446 -5.39 -17.00 0.67
N THR A 447 -5.09 -16.03 -0.19
CA THR A 447 -4.26 -14.86 0.11
C THR A 447 -4.86 -14.09 1.28
N LEU A 448 -6.16 -13.79 1.25
CA LEU A 448 -6.87 -13.14 2.34
C LEU A 448 -6.71 -13.86 3.69
N GLU A 449 -6.94 -15.18 3.74
CA GLU A 449 -6.77 -15.95 4.99
C GLU A 449 -5.33 -15.91 5.52
N VAL A 450 -4.36 -16.01 4.61
CA VAL A 450 -2.95 -15.96 4.93
C VAL A 450 -2.57 -14.61 5.56
N HIS A 451 -3.11 -13.51 5.05
CA HIS A 451 -2.92 -12.17 5.58
C HIS A 451 -3.67 -11.90 6.90
N GLN A 452 -4.90 -12.42 7.05
CA GLN A 452 -5.73 -12.10 8.21
C GLN A 452 -5.28 -12.81 9.49
N ASN A 453 -5.06 -14.13 9.46
CA ASN A 453 -4.93 -14.91 10.71
C ASN A 453 -4.33 -16.33 10.47
N SER A 454 -3.24 -16.46 9.69
CA SER A 454 -2.63 -17.78 9.39
C SER A 454 -2.19 -18.60 10.63
N MET A 455 -2.07 -17.98 11.82
CA MET A 455 -1.73 -18.66 13.09
C MET A 455 -2.95 -19.16 13.90
N LYS A 456 -4.18 -18.89 13.45
CA LYS A 456 -5.41 -19.31 14.15
C LYS A 456 -6.26 -20.31 13.37
N SER A 457 -6.10 -20.39 12.05
CA SER A 457 -6.83 -21.34 11.21
C SER A 457 -5.93 -21.88 10.10
N SER A 458 -6.22 -23.12 9.68
CA SER A 458 -5.62 -23.74 8.50
C SER A 458 -6.55 -23.65 7.28
N HIS A 459 -7.47 -22.66 7.26
CA HIS A 459 -8.47 -22.53 6.20
C HIS A 459 -7.85 -22.22 4.82
N TRP A 460 -6.73 -21.51 4.80
CA TRP A 460 -6.00 -21.18 3.58
C TRP A 460 -5.64 -22.42 2.74
N LEU A 461 -5.37 -23.56 3.37
CA LEU A 461 -5.07 -24.83 2.67
C LEU A 461 -6.24 -25.32 1.82
N TRP A 462 -7.49 -25.13 2.26
CA TRP A 462 -8.66 -25.54 1.49
C TRP A 462 -8.73 -24.80 0.16
N TYR A 463 -8.40 -23.52 0.18
CA TYR A 463 -8.40 -22.67 -1.01
C TYR A 463 -7.25 -23.02 -1.95
N ALA A 464 -6.01 -23.12 -1.45
CA ALA A 464 -4.84 -23.47 -2.27
C ALA A 464 -4.96 -24.87 -2.90
N CYS A 465 -5.31 -25.87 -2.10
CA CYS A 465 -5.41 -27.25 -2.56
C CYS A 465 -6.70 -27.49 -3.38
N GLY A 466 -7.80 -26.83 -3.02
CA GLY A 466 -9.03 -26.84 -3.82
C GLY A 466 -8.82 -26.28 -5.22
N ALA A 467 -8.17 -25.11 -5.34
CA ALA A 467 -7.82 -24.52 -6.62
C ALA A 467 -6.95 -25.46 -7.47
N THR A 468 -5.98 -26.15 -6.84
CA THR A 468 -5.13 -27.14 -7.53
C THR A 468 -5.93 -28.31 -8.10
N LYS A 469 -6.95 -28.80 -7.37
CA LYS A 469 -7.84 -29.85 -7.88
C LYS A 469 -8.67 -29.37 -9.07
N ILE A 470 -9.18 -28.14 -9.00
CA ILE A 470 -9.96 -27.55 -10.10
C ILE A 470 -9.10 -27.40 -11.36
N VAL A 471 -7.87 -26.92 -11.23
CA VAL A 471 -6.90 -26.83 -12.35
C VAL A 471 -6.80 -28.17 -13.08
N LYS A 472 -6.56 -29.26 -12.35
CA LYS A 472 -6.42 -30.60 -12.93
C LYS A 472 -7.72 -31.14 -13.51
N SER A 473 -8.83 -30.99 -12.80
CA SER A 473 -10.13 -31.52 -13.25
C SER A 473 -10.66 -30.80 -14.49
N ALA A 474 -10.32 -29.52 -14.67
CA ALA A 474 -10.72 -28.72 -15.82
C ALA A 474 -9.66 -28.71 -16.96
N GLY A 475 -8.51 -29.35 -16.78
CA GLY A 475 -7.42 -29.38 -17.75
C GLY A 475 -6.79 -28.02 -18.03
N LEU A 476 -6.77 -27.11 -17.04
CA LEU A 476 -6.24 -25.75 -17.22
C LEU A 476 -4.71 -25.74 -17.40
N ASP A 477 -4.03 -26.73 -16.82
CA ASP A 477 -2.59 -26.96 -16.95
C ASP A 477 -2.16 -27.47 -18.34
N GLU A 478 -3.08 -28.11 -19.07
CA GLU A 478 -2.86 -28.54 -20.45
C GLU A 478 -2.91 -27.38 -21.46
N MET A 479 -3.50 -26.23 -21.08
CA MET A 479 -3.73 -25.06 -21.94
C MET A 479 -2.52 -24.13 -22.10
N LYS A 480 -1.35 -24.69 -22.45
CA LYS A 480 -0.04 -23.99 -22.44
C LYS A 480 0.11 -22.82 -23.43
N GLN A 481 -0.83 -22.66 -24.37
CA GLN A 481 -0.83 -21.56 -25.35
C GLN A 481 -1.47 -20.28 -24.80
N ASP A 482 -2.31 -20.39 -23.77
CA ASP A 482 -2.97 -19.25 -23.14
C ASP A 482 -2.07 -18.71 -22.01
N GLN A 483 -1.51 -17.52 -22.24
CA GLN A 483 -0.61 -16.89 -21.28
C GLN A 483 -1.32 -16.45 -19.99
N ASP A 484 -2.62 -16.14 -20.05
CA ASP A 484 -3.39 -15.75 -18.87
C ASP A 484 -3.69 -16.95 -17.98
N VAL A 485 -4.11 -18.05 -18.60
CA VAL A 485 -4.33 -19.32 -17.89
C VAL A 485 -3.02 -19.84 -17.32
N THR A 486 -1.91 -19.76 -18.08
CA THR A 486 -0.58 -20.18 -17.61
C THR A 486 -0.13 -19.38 -16.38
N ALA A 487 -0.30 -18.05 -16.40
CA ALA A 487 0.01 -17.18 -15.26
C ALA A 487 -0.83 -17.54 -14.02
N LEU A 488 -2.14 -17.75 -14.20
CA LEU A 488 -3.05 -18.12 -13.11
C LEU A 488 -2.71 -19.50 -12.52
N VAL A 489 -2.45 -20.49 -13.37
CA VAL A 489 -2.02 -21.85 -12.95
C VAL A 489 -0.67 -21.80 -12.24
N GLY A 490 0.26 -20.98 -12.73
CA GLY A 490 1.54 -20.73 -12.07
C GLY A 490 1.39 -20.22 -10.64
N TRP A 491 0.43 -19.30 -10.41
CA TRP A 491 0.14 -18.78 -9.06
C TRP A 491 -0.46 -19.85 -8.13
N VAL A 492 -1.34 -20.71 -8.65
CA VAL A 492 -1.87 -21.87 -7.92
C VAL A 492 -0.74 -22.85 -7.55
N HIS A 493 0.14 -23.15 -8.51
CA HIS A 493 1.27 -24.05 -8.31
C HIS A 493 2.25 -23.53 -7.25
N TYR A 494 2.49 -22.22 -7.20
CA TYR A 494 3.25 -21.59 -6.12
C TYR A 494 2.61 -21.86 -4.75
N CYS A 495 1.35 -21.47 -4.57
CA CYS A 495 0.62 -21.64 -3.31
C CYS A 495 0.59 -23.11 -2.86
N ASN A 496 0.30 -24.02 -3.79
CA ASN A 496 0.25 -25.46 -3.51
C ASN A 496 1.62 -26.05 -3.17
N THR A 497 2.69 -25.65 -3.87
CA THR A 497 4.05 -26.15 -3.60
C THR A 497 4.50 -25.74 -2.20
N ILE A 498 4.26 -24.50 -1.81
CA ILE A 498 4.60 -24.02 -0.46
C ILE A 498 3.69 -24.62 0.62
N SER A 499 2.43 -24.91 0.30
CA SER A 499 1.53 -25.65 1.21
C SER A 499 2.12 -27.01 1.62
N ARG A 500 2.81 -27.69 0.70
CA ARG A 500 3.44 -28.99 0.95
C ARG A 500 4.60 -28.90 1.92
N PHE A 501 5.39 -27.82 1.85
CA PHE A 501 6.44 -27.57 2.84
C PHE A 501 5.83 -27.49 4.26
N SER A 502 4.79 -26.68 4.43
CA SER A 502 4.13 -26.51 5.72
C SER A 502 3.53 -27.83 6.25
N LEU A 503 2.83 -28.57 5.40
CA LEU A 503 2.21 -29.85 5.76
C LEU A 503 3.24 -30.93 6.09
N ARG A 504 4.38 -30.94 5.41
CA ARG A 504 5.46 -31.89 5.67
C ARG A 504 6.08 -31.72 7.06
N HIS A 505 6.26 -30.47 7.50
CA HIS A 505 6.97 -30.17 8.74
C HIS A 505 6.03 -29.92 9.92
N TRP A 506 4.76 -29.57 9.71
CA TRP A 506 3.82 -29.36 10.83
C TRP A 506 3.09 -30.65 11.20
N GLN A 507 3.25 -31.09 12.45
CA GLN A 507 2.69 -32.32 13.04
C GLN A 507 2.90 -33.60 12.20
N PRO A 508 4.16 -33.96 11.85
CA PRO A 508 4.47 -35.04 10.90
C PRO A 508 4.02 -36.44 11.35
N ASN A 509 3.79 -36.67 12.66
CA ASN A 509 3.35 -37.95 13.21
C ASN A 509 1.81 -38.15 13.14
N ILE A 510 1.05 -37.15 12.71
CA ILE A 510 -0.35 -37.33 12.30
C ILE A 510 -0.32 -37.85 10.87
N THR A 511 0.04 -39.13 10.74
CA THR A 511 0.24 -39.82 9.47
C THR A 511 -1.03 -39.78 8.59
N LEU A 512 -0.83 -39.40 7.32
CA LEU A 512 -1.77 -39.59 6.19
C LEU A 512 -2.34 -41.02 6.07
N ASP A 513 -1.66 -42.03 6.65
CA ASP A 513 -2.09 -43.43 6.61
C ASP A 513 -3.12 -43.85 7.67
N GLN A 514 -3.31 -43.07 8.75
CA GLN A 514 -4.25 -43.46 9.81
C GLN A 514 -5.73 -43.15 9.48
N ILE A 515 -6.02 -42.48 8.36
CA ILE A 515 -7.39 -42.13 7.95
C ILE A 515 -7.93 -43.14 6.91
N LYS A 516 -7.58 -44.43 7.06
CA LYS A 516 -8.26 -45.53 6.35
C LYS A 516 -9.25 -46.30 7.23
N GLY A 517 -9.38 -45.98 8.51
CA GLY A 517 -10.39 -46.62 9.34
C GLY A 517 -10.53 -45.98 10.72
N SER A 518 -11.80 -45.89 11.14
CA SER A 518 -12.32 -45.58 12.47
C SER A 518 -12.50 -44.10 12.88
N ASP A 519 -13.79 -43.79 13.10
CA ASP A 519 -14.43 -42.81 13.98
C ASP A 519 -14.01 -41.33 13.93
N ILE A 520 -14.79 -40.61 13.13
CA ILE A 520 -14.78 -39.16 12.95
C ILE A 520 -15.34 -38.48 14.22
N GLY A 521 -14.44 -38.11 15.13
CA GLY A 521 -14.64 -37.01 16.07
C GLY A 521 -14.41 -35.66 15.37
N SER A 522 -15.35 -34.75 15.51
CA SER A 522 -15.59 -33.55 14.69
C SER A 522 -14.53 -32.40 14.72
N GLU A 523 -13.25 -32.63 15.05
CA GLU A 523 -12.27 -31.51 15.15
C GLU A 523 -10.92 -31.68 14.45
N THR A 524 -10.62 -32.81 13.80
CA THR A 524 -9.35 -33.00 13.05
C THR A 524 -9.59 -33.11 11.55
N PHE A 525 -9.93 -31.98 10.93
CA PHE A 525 -10.11 -31.82 9.48
C PHE A 525 -8.77 -31.44 8.79
N HIS A 526 -7.91 -32.41 8.41
CA HIS A 526 -6.99 -32.41 7.24
C HIS A 526 -5.90 -33.47 7.36
N PRO A 527 -5.64 -34.29 6.31
CA PRO A 527 -4.79 -33.95 5.15
C PRO A 527 -5.34 -34.34 3.75
N ALA A 528 -6.56 -34.89 3.65
CA ALA A 528 -7.11 -35.43 2.41
C ALA A 528 -7.31 -34.42 1.25
N VAL A 529 -7.35 -33.12 1.55
CA VAL A 529 -7.65 -32.09 0.54
C VAL A 529 -6.46 -31.74 -0.34
N CYS A 530 -5.25 -31.87 0.18
CA CYS A 530 -4.00 -31.66 -0.57
C CYS A 530 -3.42 -32.98 -1.13
N GLY A 531 -4.20 -34.07 -1.07
CA GLY A 531 -3.79 -35.41 -1.49
C GLY A 531 -3.49 -35.53 -2.98
N GLU A 532 -2.25 -35.96 -3.24
CA GLU A 532 -1.59 -36.47 -4.45
C GLU A 532 -1.68 -35.73 -5.79
N GLY A 533 -0.52 -35.72 -6.45
CA GLY A 533 -0.34 -35.31 -7.84
C GLY A 533 0.63 -34.14 -7.97
N GLN A 534 1.71 -34.35 -8.70
CA GLN A 534 2.69 -33.32 -9.05
C GLN A 534 2.02 -32.21 -9.88
N PRO A 535 2.37 -30.92 -9.68
CA PRO A 535 1.96 -29.87 -10.61
C PRO A 535 2.52 -30.16 -12.00
N GLU A 536 1.86 -29.69 -13.06
CA GLU A 536 2.46 -29.80 -14.39
C GLU A 536 3.73 -28.95 -14.49
N SER A 537 4.68 -29.42 -15.31
CA SER A 537 5.84 -28.62 -15.68
C SER A 537 5.39 -27.59 -16.72
N LEU A 538 5.13 -26.37 -16.26
CA LEU A 538 4.93 -25.22 -17.14
C LEU A 538 6.28 -24.74 -17.70
N SER A 539 6.25 -24.03 -18.83
CA SER A 539 7.45 -23.53 -19.50
C SER A 539 8.00 -22.27 -18.81
N GLY A 540 9.30 -22.21 -18.59
CA GLY A 540 10.00 -21.04 -18.07
C GLY A 540 10.66 -21.29 -16.71
N LYS A 541 11.83 -20.68 -16.52
CA LYS A 541 12.69 -20.86 -15.33
C LYS A 541 11.92 -20.77 -13.99
N PRO A 542 11.01 -19.80 -13.76
CA PRO A 542 10.26 -19.74 -12.49
C PRO A 542 9.41 -21.01 -12.24
N HIS A 543 8.65 -21.45 -13.23
CA HIS A 543 7.77 -22.61 -13.06
C HIS A 543 8.55 -23.93 -12.92
N GLU A 544 9.67 -24.06 -13.63
CA GLU A 544 10.56 -25.21 -13.52
C GLU A 544 11.15 -25.36 -12.11
N ILE A 545 11.54 -24.24 -11.47
CA ILE A 545 12.03 -24.25 -10.09
C ILE A 545 10.91 -24.67 -9.13
N LEU A 546 9.70 -24.14 -9.27
CA LEU A 546 8.57 -24.53 -8.42
C LEU A 546 8.22 -26.02 -8.60
N TYR A 547 8.26 -26.52 -9.83
CA TYR A 547 8.06 -27.94 -10.13
C TYR A 547 9.10 -28.82 -9.43
N LEU A 548 10.39 -28.48 -9.56
CA LEU A 548 11.48 -29.21 -8.89
C LEU A 548 11.38 -29.12 -7.37
N LEU A 549 11.02 -27.97 -6.81
CA LEU A 549 10.78 -27.80 -5.37
C LEU A 549 9.65 -28.72 -4.89
N SER A 550 8.56 -28.82 -5.67
CA SER A 550 7.46 -29.76 -5.39
C SER A 550 7.92 -31.22 -5.44
N GLU A 551 8.81 -31.57 -6.37
CA GLU A 551 9.43 -32.90 -6.42
C GLU A 551 10.25 -33.19 -5.18
N VAL A 552 11.08 -32.24 -4.74
CA VAL A 552 11.89 -32.38 -3.53
C VAL A 552 11.00 -32.62 -2.30
N PHE A 553 9.91 -31.88 -2.15
CA PHE A 553 8.99 -32.07 -1.01
C PHE A 553 8.28 -33.42 -1.02
N ASN A 554 7.92 -33.94 -2.19
CA ASN A 554 7.25 -35.23 -2.34
C ASN A 554 8.20 -36.42 -2.20
N LYS A 555 9.40 -36.33 -2.77
CA LYS A 555 10.31 -37.47 -2.94
C LYS A 555 11.21 -37.70 -1.74
N VAL A 556 11.59 -36.67 -0.99
CA VAL A 556 12.46 -36.86 0.17
C VAL A 556 11.71 -37.65 1.26
N VAL A 557 12.24 -38.78 1.71
CA VAL A 557 11.62 -39.62 2.75
C VAL A 557 12.41 -39.53 4.06
N ALA A 558 11.78 -39.88 5.17
CA ALA A 558 12.48 -39.98 6.46
C ALA A 558 13.48 -41.15 6.46
N THR A 559 14.51 -41.09 7.30
CA THR A 559 15.50 -42.17 7.45
C THR A 559 14.89 -43.49 7.93
N SER A 560 13.71 -43.44 8.55
CA SER A 560 12.95 -44.60 8.99
C SER A 560 12.15 -45.28 7.87
N ASP A 561 12.06 -44.69 6.68
CA ASP A 561 11.29 -45.24 5.55
C ASP A 561 12.03 -46.39 4.86
N SER A 562 11.30 -47.45 4.51
CA SER A 562 11.82 -48.60 3.77
C SER A 562 12.49 -48.24 2.44
N LEU A 563 12.05 -47.16 1.78
CA LEU A 563 12.57 -46.70 0.50
C LEU A 563 13.94 -46.00 0.63
N TYR A 564 14.29 -45.52 1.82
CA TYR A 564 15.48 -44.69 2.05
C TYR A 564 16.79 -45.34 1.60
N ASN A 565 16.92 -46.67 1.77
CA ASN A 565 18.14 -47.40 1.42
C ASN A 565 18.17 -47.91 -0.03
N THR A 566 17.12 -47.70 -0.82
CA THR A 566 17.03 -48.23 -2.19
C THR A 566 17.88 -47.43 -3.18
N ASP A 567 18.54 -48.11 -4.12
CA ASP A 567 19.33 -47.45 -5.16
C ASP A 567 18.46 -46.59 -6.10
N THR A 568 17.21 -47.01 -6.33
CA THR A 568 16.21 -46.23 -7.08
C THR A 568 16.00 -44.86 -6.44
N TYR A 569 15.81 -44.81 -5.12
CA TYR A 569 15.61 -43.56 -4.40
C TYR A 569 16.86 -42.67 -4.43
N LYS A 570 18.04 -43.25 -4.17
CA LYS A 570 19.32 -42.51 -4.24
C LYS A 570 19.56 -41.90 -5.63
N ASN A 571 19.33 -42.68 -6.68
CA ASN A 571 19.45 -42.21 -8.06
C ASN A 571 18.46 -41.07 -8.37
N GLN A 572 17.22 -41.14 -7.86
CA GLN A 572 16.24 -40.06 -8.02
C GLN A 572 16.71 -38.75 -7.37
N LEU A 573 17.30 -38.80 -6.17
CA LEU A 573 17.84 -37.62 -5.51
C LEU A 573 19.02 -37.01 -6.30
N HIS A 574 19.91 -37.83 -6.85
CA HIS A 574 21.00 -37.36 -7.71
C HIS A 574 20.50 -36.71 -9.00
N VAL A 575 19.43 -37.23 -9.61
CA VAL A 575 18.80 -36.62 -10.79
C VAL A 575 18.21 -35.26 -10.45
N LEU A 576 17.52 -35.11 -9.31
CA LEU A 576 16.98 -33.83 -8.86
C LEU A 576 18.09 -32.80 -8.62
N ASP A 577 19.16 -33.20 -7.93
CA ASP A 577 20.33 -32.35 -7.69
C ASP A 577 20.95 -31.87 -9.01
N SER A 578 21.16 -32.77 -9.97
CA SER A 578 21.71 -32.41 -11.28
C SER A 578 20.82 -31.42 -12.03
N ARG A 579 19.50 -31.60 -12.00
CA ARG A 579 18.55 -30.69 -12.68
C ARG A 579 18.52 -29.30 -12.05
N LEU A 580 18.55 -29.21 -10.73
CA LEU A 580 18.61 -27.93 -10.01
C LEU A 580 19.91 -27.17 -10.28
N ARG A 581 21.02 -27.89 -10.48
CA ARG A 581 22.30 -27.30 -10.83
C ARG A 581 22.33 -26.78 -12.26
N SER A 582 21.87 -27.57 -13.24
CA SER A 582 21.87 -27.16 -14.65
C SER A 582 21.02 -25.92 -14.91
N LEU A 583 19.95 -25.70 -14.14
CA LEU A 583 19.12 -24.49 -14.26
C LEU A 583 19.88 -23.19 -13.99
N GLY A 584 20.94 -23.22 -13.16
CA GLY A 584 21.79 -22.05 -12.91
C GLY A 584 22.96 -21.90 -13.89
N GLU A 585 23.29 -22.95 -14.66
CA GLU A 585 24.43 -22.98 -15.59
C GLU A 585 24.05 -22.60 -17.03
N SER A 586 22.74 -22.56 -17.37
CA SER A 586 22.25 -21.99 -18.63
C SER A 586 22.44 -20.47 -18.68
N ASN A 587 23.69 -20.06 -18.94
CA ASN A 587 24.05 -18.73 -19.41
C ASN A 587 23.53 -18.54 -20.84
N ASP A 588 22.87 -17.41 -21.05
CA ASP A 588 22.30 -16.92 -22.29
C ASP A 588 23.34 -16.82 -23.43
N HIS A 589 23.44 -17.83 -24.28
CA HIS A 589 24.15 -17.67 -25.57
C HIS A 589 23.29 -17.84 -26.82
N GLU A 590 22.04 -18.28 -26.72
CA GLU A 590 21.14 -18.32 -27.88
C GLU A 590 19.71 -17.98 -27.47
N HIS A 591 19.40 -16.68 -27.37
CA HIS A 591 18.24 -16.08 -28.03
C HIS A 591 18.29 -14.55 -27.86
N THR A 592 18.75 -13.93 -28.93
CA THR A 592 18.69 -12.51 -29.27
C THR A 592 17.45 -11.77 -28.75
N ALA A 593 17.72 -10.68 -28.02
CA ALA A 593 17.05 -9.39 -28.14
C ALA A 593 15.53 -9.41 -28.35
N LYS A 594 14.75 -9.35 -27.25
CA LYS A 594 13.50 -8.54 -27.22
C LYS A 594 12.82 -8.30 -25.87
N ASN A 595 13.12 -9.02 -24.79
CA ASN A 595 12.52 -8.73 -23.48
C ASN A 595 13.63 -8.42 -22.46
N LYS A 596 13.72 -7.17 -22.01
CA LYS A 596 14.49 -6.82 -20.82
C LYS A 596 13.79 -7.50 -19.63
N SER A 597 14.30 -8.64 -19.15
CA SER A 597 13.86 -9.20 -17.86
C SER A 597 14.19 -8.18 -16.77
N ASP A 598 13.27 -7.99 -15.83
CA ASP A 598 13.53 -7.14 -14.67
C ASP A 598 14.58 -7.84 -13.76
N PRO A 599 15.74 -7.21 -13.50
CA PRO A 599 16.85 -7.80 -12.74
C PRO A 599 16.44 -8.32 -11.35
N THR A 600 15.40 -7.72 -10.77
CA THR A 600 14.88 -8.11 -9.47
C THR A 600 14.29 -9.52 -9.51
N PHE A 601 13.63 -9.89 -10.60
CA PHE A 601 12.95 -11.18 -10.75
C PHE A 601 13.93 -12.33 -10.99
N ASP A 602 15.00 -12.10 -11.76
CA ASP A 602 16.07 -13.07 -11.95
C ASP A 602 16.72 -13.43 -10.60
N LEU A 603 16.80 -12.45 -9.69
CA LEU A 603 17.29 -12.65 -8.33
C LEU A 603 16.35 -13.52 -7.48
N VAL A 604 15.02 -13.36 -7.59
CA VAL A 604 14.03 -14.19 -6.85
C VAL A 604 14.11 -15.65 -7.26
N VAL A 605 14.18 -15.88 -8.58
CA VAL A 605 14.33 -17.21 -9.18
C VAL A 605 15.59 -17.88 -8.62
N GLU A 606 16.70 -17.15 -8.54
CA GLU A 606 17.95 -17.66 -7.98
C GLU A 606 17.85 -17.94 -6.46
N LEU A 607 17.18 -17.09 -5.67
CA LEU A 607 16.96 -17.36 -4.25
C LEU A 607 16.20 -18.67 -4.03
N TYR A 608 15.14 -18.92 -4.81
CA TYR A 608 14.41 -20.18 -4.72
C TYR A 608 15.24 -21.37 -5.18
N ARG A 609 16.08 -21.22 -6.21
CA ARG A 609 17.01 -22.27 -6.65
C ARG A 609 17.97 -22.65 -5.54
N LEU A 610 18.66 -21.67 -4.94
CA LEU A 610 19.62 -21.86 -3.85
C LEU A 610 18.94 -22.46 -2.62
N ALA A 611 17.78 -21.95 -2.22
CA ALA A 611 17.01 -22.49 -1.10
C ALA A 611 16.61 -23.95 -1.34
N THR A 612 16.20 -24.29 -2.57
CA THR A 612 15.83 -25.67 -2.94
C THR A 612 17.04 -26.61 -2.90
N LEU A 613 18.19 -26.18 -3.41
CA LEU A 613 19.45 -26.95 -3.36
C LEU A 613 19.89 -27.22 -1.92
N ILE A 614 19.91 -26.17 -1.08
CA ILE A 614 20.28 -26.27 0.34
C ILE A 614 19.31 -27.20 1.07
N TYR A 615 18.01 -27.00 0.89
CA TYR A 615 16.98 -27.83 1.51
C TYR A 615 17.10 -29.30 1.08
N LEU A 616 17.27 -29.58 -0.22
CA LEU A 616 17.43 -30.95 -0.73
C LEU A 616 18.63 -31.66 -0.09
N ARG A 617 19.78 -30.98 -0.02
CA ARG A 617 21.00 -31.54 0.61
C ARG A 617 20.76 -31.87 2.07
N ARG A 618 20.23 -30.92 2.83
CA ARG A 618 19.93 -31.08 4.26
C ARG A 618 18.88 -32.16 4.53
N ALA A 619 17.83 -32.20 3.72
CA ALA A 619 16.72 -33.13 3.90
C ALA A 619 17.04 -34.56 3.42
N SER A 620 18.09 -34.76 2.62
CA SER A 620 18.54 -36.08 2.15
C SER A 620 19.25 -36.93 3.22
N SER A 621 19.40 -36.42 4.44
CA SER A 621 20.00 -37.10 5.60
C SER A 621 21.32 -37.81 5.29
N GLY A 622 22.21 -37.17 4.50
CA GLY A 622 23.55 -37.67 4.19
C GLY A 622 23.67 -38.50 2.90
N ILE A 623 22.58 -38.78 2.17
CA ILE A 623 22.68 -39.41 0.84
C ILE A 623 23.37 -38.47 -0.14
N LEU A 624 22.96 -37.19 -0.18
CA LEU A 624 23.67 -36.17 -0.93
C LEU A 624 24.64 -35.47 0.01
N THR A 625 25.93 -35.75 -0.14
CA THR A 625 26.98 -35.18 0.72
C THR A 625 27.03 -33.65 0.60
N THR A 626 27.24 -32.97 1.72
CA THR A 626 27.59 -31.55 1.77
C THR A 626 29.00 -31.36 1.18
N ASP A 627 29.08 -31.25 -0.14
CA ASP A 627 30.36 -31.12 -0.86
C ASP A 627 30.93 -29.69 -0.71
N GLN A 628 32.11 -29.44 -1.31
CA GLN A 628 32.75 -28.10 -1.29
C GLN A 628 31.88 -26.99 -1.88
N ARG A 629 30.81 -27.30 -2.63
CA ARG A 629 29.94 -26.30 -3.26
C ARG A 629 28.87 -25.79 -2.32
N PHE A 630 28.48 -26.58 -1.32
CA PHE A 630 27.42 -26.21 -0.38
C PHE A 630 27.72 -24.90 0.38
N PRO A 631 28.92 -24.68 0.96
CA PRO A 631 29.26 -23.38 1.55
C PRO A 631 29.16 -22.23 0.54
N GLY A 632 29.59 -22.47 -0.70
CA GLY A 632 29.49 -21.48 -1.78
C GLY A 632 28.06 -21.07 -2.12
N TRP A 633 27.09 -21.99 -2.06
CA TRP A 633 25.67 -21.66 -2.25
C TRP A 633 25.11 -20.84 -1.09
N VAL A 634 25.53 -21.14 0.14
CA VAL A 634 25.16 -20.36 1.33
C VAL A 634 25.72 -18.95 1.22
N ASP A 635 27.01 -18.80 0.93
CA ASP A 635 27.67 -17.49 0.77
C ASP A 635 27.01 -16.67 -0.35
N GLN A 636 26.70 -17.30 -1.48
CA GLN A 636 25.97 -16.67 -2.58
C GLN A 636 24.58 -16.18 -2.13
N ALA A 637 23.83 -16.98 -1.36
CA ALA A 637 22.53 -16.59 -0.85
C ALA A 637 22.61 -15.33 0.05
N PHE A 638 23.56 -15.30 0.99
CA PHE A 638 23.76 -14.14 1.86
C PHE A 638 24.23 -12.88 1.09
N ALA A 639 25.06 -13.05 0.06
CA ALA A 639 25.46 -11.95 -0.82
C ALA A 639 24.26 -11.37 -1.58
N LEU A 640 23.32 -12.21 -2.04
CA LEU A 640 22.09 -11.77 -2.72
C LEU A 640 21.12 -11.08 -1.73
N LEU A 641 20.93 -11.64 -0.53
CA LEU A 641 20.09 -11.02 0.50
C LEU A 641 20.59 -9.64 0.91
N SER A 642 21.91 -9.44 0.97
CA SER A 642 22.52 -8.15 1.32
C SER A 642 22.27 -7.06 0.28
N GLN A 643 22.02 -7.44 -0.98
CA GLN A 643 21.74 -6.50 -2.08
C GLN A 643 20.24 -6.15 -2.19
N LEU A 644 19.36 -7.00 -1.66
CA LEU A 644 17.92 -6.81 -1.77
C LEU A 644 17.42 -5.73 -0.80
N PRO A 645 16.54 -4.80 -1.23
CA PRO A 645 15.93 -3.81 -0.33
C PRO A 645 14.90 -4.44 0.65
N ALA A 646 14.19 -5.48 0.21
CA ALA A 646 13.23 -6.27 0.99
C ALA A 646 13.08 -7.66 0.34
N CYS A 647 12.63 -8.66 1.10
CA CYS A 647 12.41 -10.03 0.65
C CYS A 647 11.09 -10.57 1.19
N GLN A 648 10.05 -10.56 0.36
CA GLN A 648 8.69 -10.96 0.78
C GLN A 648 8.46 -12.47 0.87
N TRP A 649 9.41 -13.30 0.43
CA TRP A 649 9.25 -14.75 0.33
C TRP A 649 9.74 -15.45 1.61
N PRO A 650 8.85 -16.00 2.45
CA PRO A 650 9.23 -16.58 3.74
C PRO A 650 10.06 -17.86 3.60
N PHE A 651 9.82 -18.66 2.55
CA PHE A 651 10.51 -19.95 2.38
C PHE A 651 12.03 -19.80 2.20
N PRO A 652 12.56 -19.01 1.24
CA PRO A 652 14.01 -18.80 1.13
C PRO A 652 14.64 -18.24 2.41
N LEU A 653 13.98 -17.24 3.04
CA LEU A 653 14.46 -16.67 4.31
C LEU A 653 14.56 -17.71 5.43
N LEU A 654 13.59 -18.62 5.52
CA LEU A 654 13.64 -19.71 6.50
C LEU A 654 14.82 -20.64 6.24
N ILE A 655 15.01 -21.07 4.99
CA ILE A 655 16.11 -21.99 4.65
C ILE A 655 17.47 -21.34 4.90
N PHE A 656 17.71 -20.12 4.42
CA PHE A 656 18.97 -19.42 4.64
C PHE A 656 19.18 -19.07 6.12
N GLY A 657 18.12 -18.68 6.83
CA GLY A 657 18.16 -18.43 8.27
C GLY A 657 18.56 -19.69 9.06
N CYS A 658 18.11 -20.87 8.65
CA CYS A 658 18.53 -22.13 9.28
C CYS A 658 20.03 -22.45 9.07
N GLU A 659 20.63 -21.91 8.00
CA GLU A 659 22.05 -22.07 7.68
C GLU A 659 22.94 -20.96 8.23
N ALA A 660 22.38 -19.95 8.91
CA ALA A 660 23.15 -18.84 9.48
C ALA A 660 23.99 -19.32 10.69
N GLN A 661 25.28 -19.52 10.46
CA GLN A 661 26.23 -20.02 11.46
C GLN A 661 27.04 -18.91 12.14
N THR A 662 27.27 -17.78 11.45
CA THR A 662 28.01 -16.65 12.00
C THR A 662 27.09 -15.54 12.47
N GLU A 663 27.61 -14.66 13.33
CA GLU A 663 26.87 -13.50 13.83
C GLU A 663 26.54 -12.52 12.70
N GLU A 664 27.45 -12.33 11.73
CA GLU A 664 27.20 -11.50 10.55
C GLU A 664 26.03 -12.03 9.71
N GLN A 665 25.98 -13.35 9.47
CA GLN A 665 24.88 -13.98 8.75
C GLN A 665 23.54 -13.82 9.48
N ARG A 666 23.52 -14.01 10.81
CA ARG A 666 22.31 -13.77 11.62
C ARG A 666 21.85 -12.32 11.53
N ILE A 667 22.78 -11.35 11.55
CA ILE A 667 22.50 -9.92 11.36
C ILE A 667 21.88 -9.67 9.97
N THR A 668 22.44 -10.22 8.90
CA THR A 668 21.90 -10.07 7.54
C THR A 668 20.45 -10.55 7.45
N ILE A 669 20.12 -11.70 8.06
CA ILE A 669 18.75 -12.23 8.07
C ILE A 669 17.81 -11.32 8.87
N LEU A 670 18.21 -10.89 10.08
CA LEU A 670 17.38 -10.01 10.90
C LEU A 670 17.16 -8.65 10.22
N ASP A 671 18.18 -8.09 9.59
CA ASP A 671 18.13 -6.83 8.85
C ASP A 671 17.16 -6.91 7.66
N ILE A 672 17.29 -7.90 6.77
CA ILE A 672 16.38 -8.03 5.62
C ILE A 672 14.95 -8.29 6.07
N MET A 673 14.75 -9.06 7.15
CA MET A 673 13.41 -9.30 7.70
C MET A 673 12.81 -8.03 8.29
N GLN A 674 13.61 -7.24 9.02
CA GLN A 674 13.19 -5.96 9.57
C GLN A 674 12.81 -4.99 8.45
N ARG A 675 13.68 -4.79 7.45
CA ARG A 675 13.39 -3.94 6.28
C ARG A 675 12.14 -4.40 5.53
N THR A 676 11.90 -5.71 5.43
CA THR A 676 10.69 -6.25 4.80
C THR A 676 9.44 -5.93 5.61
N MET A 677 9.47 -6.07 6.94
CA MET A 677 8.34 -5.74 7.81
C MET A 677 8.08 -4.23 7.88
N GLU A 678 9.12 -3.40 7.88
CA GLU A 678 9.04 -1.93 7.88
C GLU A 678 8.48 -1.37 6.56
N ASN A 679 8.67 -2.08 5.44
CA ASN A 679 8.17 -1.64 4.13
C ASN A 679 6.62 -1.54 4.11
N GLY A 680 5.88 -2.30 4.93
CA GLY A 680 4.41 -2.22 5.02
C GLY A 680 3.63 -2.63 3.75
N GLN A 681 4.33 -2.81 2.63
CA GLN A 681 3.86 -3.32 1.35
C GLN A 681 3.65 -4.84 1.39
N HIS A 682 4.55 -5.55 2.05
CA HIS A 682 4.63 -7.00 2.00
C HIS A 682 3.85 -7.65 3.15
N ARG A 683 3.52 -8.93 2.98
CA ARG A 683 2.95 -9.76 4.05
C ARG A 683 3.85 -9.70 5.28
N ASN A 684 3.22 -9.71 6.46
CA ASN A 684 3.93 -9.89 7.72
C ASN A 684 4.64 -11.27 7.75
N ILE A 685 5.97 -11.25 7.83
CA ILE A 685 6.84 -12.44 7.89
C ILE A 685 7.27 -12.82 9.33
N ALA A 686 6.61 -12.26 10.35
CA ALA A 686 6.95 -12.51 11.76
C ALA A 686 6.91 -13.99 12.13
N THR A 687 6.01 -14.78 11.53
CA THR A 687 5.97 -16.24 11.74
C THR A 687 7.30 -16.89 11.33
N ALA A 688 7.85 -16.54 10.17
CA ALA A 688 9.14 -17.06 9.74
C ALA A 688 10.28 -16.58 10.67
N LYS A 689 10.22 -15.31 11.11
CA LYS A 689 11.21 -14.75 12.03
C LYS A 689 11.24 -15.54 13.35
N GLN A 690 10.06 -15.79 13.93
CA GLN A 690 9.92 -16.55 15.17
C GLN A 690 10.46 -17.98 15.04
N VAL A 691 10.21 -18.65 13.91
CA VAL A 691 10.75 -19.99 13.63
C VAL A 691 12.28 -19.95 13.53
N ILE A 692 12.85 -19.01 12.77
CA ILE A 692 14.31 -18.85 12.62
C ILE A 692 14.99 -18.58 13.97
N GLU A 693 14.47 -17.63 14.76
CA GLU A 693 15.00 -17.34 16.10
C GLU A 693 14.93 -18.57 17.02
N THR A 694 13.89 -19.38 16.90
CA THR A 694 13.75 -20.63 17.66
C THR A 694 14.78 -21.67 17.19
N VAL A 695 15.04 -21.77 15.89
CA VAL A 695 16.11 -22.61 15.33
C VAL A 695 17.46 -22.21 15.88
N TRP A 696 17.78 -20.91 15.95
CA TRP A 696 19.03 -20.43 16.52
C TRP A 696 19.13 -20.74 18.01
N LYS A 697 18.08 -20.44 18.79
CA LYS A 697 18.04 -20.78 20.23
C LYS A 697 18.25 -22.26 20.48
N GLN A 698 17.62 -23.14 19.71
CA GLN A 698 17.82 -24.58 19.85
C GLN A 698 19.23 -25.02 19.44
N SER A 699 19.79 -24.42 18.38
CA SER A 699 21.15 -24.73 17.94
C SER A 699 22.20 -24.30 18.96
N ASP A 700 21.97 -23.19 19.66
CA ASP A 700 22.86 -22.67 20.70
C ASP A 700 22.75 -23.48 22.01
N LEU A 701 21.64 -24.20 22.23
CA LEU A 701 21.37 -24.99 23.45
C LEU A 701 21.66 -26.49 23.33
N VAL A 702 21.57 -27.08 22.13
CA VAL A 702 21.60 -28.55 21.93
C VAL A 702 23.00 -29.04 21.55
N LEU A 703 23.49 -30.07 22.26
CA LEU A 703 24.78 -30.75 22.04
C LEU A 703 24.71 -31.99 21.09
N GLY A 704 23.57 -32.23 20.42
CA GLY A 704 23.33 -33.42 19.59
C GLY A 704 22.71 -33.16 18.21
N ASP A 705 23.09 -33.98 17.23
CA ASP A 705 22.65 -33.90 15.83
C ASP A 705 21.24 -34.48 15.64
N LEU A 706 20.22 -33.61 15.70
CA LEU A 706 18.88 -33.95 15.21
C LEU A 706 18.87 -33.82 13.68
N ASP A 707 18.32 -34.83 12.99
CA ASP A 707 18.08 -34.75 11.54
C ASP A 707 17.30 -33.47 11.17
N TYR A 708 17.68 -32.83 10.06
CA TYR A 708 17.19 -31.51 9.68
C TYR A 708 15.66 -31.46 9.52
N VAL A 709 15.06 -32.48 8.92
CA VAL A 709 13.61 -32.56 8.72
C VAL A 709 12.90 -32.73 10.06
N ASN A 710 13.44 -33.58 10.94
CA ASN A 710 12.89 -33.77 12.28
C ASN A 710 13.01 -32.51 13.15
N LYS A 711 14.14 -31.81 13.08
CA LYS A 711 14.37 -30.55 13.81
C LYS A 711 13.37 -29.48 13.40
N LEU A 712 13.20 -29.25 12.09
CA LEU A 712 12.17 -28.35 11.58
C LEU A 712 10.79 -28.83 12.03
N GLY A 713 10.52 -30.13 11.93
CA GLY A 713 9.22 -30.69 12.32
C GLY A 713 8.81 -30.37 13.76
N ILE A 714 9.74 -30.56 14.70
CA ILE A 714 9.54 -30.27 16.12
C ILE A 714 9.34 -28.77 16.35
N ILE A 715 10.17 -27.92 15.73
CA ILE A 715 10.10 -26.47 15.93
C ILE A 715 8.80 -25.90 15.37
N LEU A 716 8.42 -26.26 14.13
CA LEU A 716 7.18 -25.78 13.53
C LEU A 716 5.94 -26.26 14.30
N SER A 717 5.94 -27.51 14.78
CA SER A 717 4.81 -28.07 15.54
C SER A 717 4.68 -27.49 16.95
N SER A 718 5.80 -27.09 17.58
CA SER A 718 5.81 -26.53 18.94
C SER A 718 5.53 -25.02 18.96
N THR A 719 5.89 -24.31 17.89
CA THR A 719 5.71 -22.85 17.80
C THR A 719 4.32 -22.44 17.28
N GLN A 720 3.61 -23.33 16.57
CA GLN A 720 2.37 -22.98 15.86
C GLN A 720 1.21 -23.93 16.17
N ARG A 721 0.04 -23.37 16.54
CA ARG A 721 -1.19 -24.13 16.82
C ARG A 721 -1.93 -24.60 15.57
N SER A 722 -1.67 -24.00 14.42
CA SER A 722 -2.23 -24.34 13.11
C SER A 722 -1.12 -24.46 12.07
N VAL A 723 -1.40 -25.08 10.92
CA VAL A 723 -0.42 -25.20 9.83
C VAL A 723 0.07 -23.80 9.41
N PRO A 724 1.38 -23.49 9.57
CA PRO A 724 1.92 -22.16 9.25
C PRO A 724 1.96 -21.93 7.74
N ALA A 725 1.56 -20.75 7.29
CA ALA A 725 1.63 -20.38 5.88
C ALA A 725 2.99 -19.74 5.56
N PHE A 726 3.79 -20.36 4.68
CA PHE A 726 5.03 -19.77 4.14
C PHE A 726 4.86 -19.19 2.72
N ILE A 727 3.60 -19.03 2.28
CA ILE A 727 3.22 -18.46 0.97
C ILE A 727 3.61 -16.98 0.88
#